data_AF-A0A357ITA9-F1
#
_entry.id   AF-A0A357ITA9-F1
#
_cell.length_a   1.000
_cell.length_b   1.000
_cell.length_c   1.000
_cell.angle_alpha   90.00
_cell.angle_beta   90.00
_cell.angle_gamma   90.00
#
_symmetry.space_group_name_H-M   'P 1'
#
loop_
_entity.id
_entity.type
_entity.pdbx_description
1 polymer ?
#
loop_
_entity_poly.entity_id
_entity_poly.type
_entity_poly.pdbx_seq_one_letter_code
_entity_poly.pdbx_strand_id
1 'polypeptide(L)'
;MRLQLKLRSFFFVVITVALVALTIFLGRVVYSDLYRKILLTFDQKLLAASTVVASFVSGEDHDKIVQVTQLRGLAYNQGRMYGRYAAAPDLINLNPPAPFTRHLVLDPEPYYTTDITFAEGMIYAASPEDENGDASIISIDPATGKTETLVGIDDYCVAVGYVNGALYCAGEKLIRVTLENGKAGEPEEVTVLESPITGLTESPDGKQLIGTETNTRKIVFLNPEDGSITRSVELKRRGEAYPFGVFSIVYDSLRKTYYGVSSTALITINMESGEVQELPGVAFGPAGAQKTYVDLVRPMIRVREGTKIRFLYSAVLVDRETRINYALDSTQSDIHSHVGIEDSNEAEDDIRDVILKREIYLSDIKDWDDWGLLKSSYVPILNREGDAVAYAGADVNIDIIESATRTALLQVVIIGVVALVAGLIIAYFSTERLTRPIYELKQSALQVAAGGFGNEIHVENPAELTHLSGSLTRLSRSLQETVTSLTGENFRLEEKRRRNELSNLVRSFMKHKSAVDFFDATRKLSMGLFEDSQYLAIWAGHETEDKLEATRLHSDIFRISRRLLQQSPDDYMESMAPFVGKELELLVLIHRTTGQIKLHSTSDMELYPVKKGGNAKKNSLEAGQHELEVRELRALYLVQGSEKSDRSSSLQGDPVPRVSAWKQDAGSDSLYLEVIL
;
A
#
# COMPACT_ATOMS: atom_id res chain seq x y z
N MET A 1 -11.87 -25.62 -1.08
CA MET A 1 -10.83 -25.47 -2.14
C MET A 1 -9.62 -24.77 -1.52
N ARG A 2 -8.49 -25.47 -1.29
CA ARG A 2 -7.27 -24.85 -0.70
C ARG A 2 -6.43 -24.24 -1.83
N LEU A 3 -6.47 -22.92 -1.98
CA LEU A 3 -5.55 -22.22 -2.88
C LEU A 3 -4.11 -22.35 -2.34
N GLN A 4 -3.24 -23.06 -3.06
CA GLN A 4 -1.80 -23.06 -2.80
C GLN A 4 -1.15 -21.94 -3.59
N LEU A 5 -1.03 -20.76 -2.97
CA LEU A 5 -0.30 -19.62 -3.55
C LEU A 5 1.21 -19.78 -3.32
N LYS A 6 2.02 -19.37 -4.30
CA LYS A 6 3.48 -19.21 -4.09
C LYS A 6 3.71 -18.14 -3.01
N LEU A 7 4.76 -18.29 -2.21
CA LEU A 7 5.09 -17.38 -1.09
C LEU A 7 5.08 -15.90 -1.52
N ARG A 8 5.66 -15.60 -2.70
CA ARG A 8 5.65 -14.27 -3.33
C ARG A 8 4.23 -13.72 -3.55
N SER A 9 3.35 -14.52 -4.14
CA SER A 9 1.96 -14.14 -4.42
C SER A 9 1.18 -13.92 -3.13
N PHE A 10 1.43 -14.73 -2.10
CA PHE A 10 0.79 -14.57 -0.80
C PHE A 10 1.17 -13.24 -0.13
N PHE A 11 2.48 -12.95 0.01
CA PHE A 11 2.93 -11.69 0.62
C PHE A 11 2.45 -10.46 -0.15
N PHE A 12 2.52 -10.51 -1.49
CA PHE A 12 2.05 -9.40 -2.31
C PHE A 12 0.54 -9.13 -2.13
N VAL A 13 -0.29 -10.18 -2.09
CA VAL A 13 -1.74 -10.05 -1.84
C VAL A 13 -2.02 -9.47 -0.46
N VAL A 14 -1.34 -9.96 0.58
CA VAL A 14 -1.53 -9.45 1.96
C VAL A 14 -1.17 -7.97 2.05
N ILE A 15 -0.01 -7.57 1.51
CA ILE A 15 0.42 -6.17 1.51
C ILE A 15 -0.55 -5.32 0.68
N THR A 16 -0.98 -5.79 -0.50
CA THR A 16 -1.93 -5.07 -1.35
C THR A 16 -3.24 -4.81 -0.63
N VAL A 17 -3.81 -5.82 0.05
CA VAL A 17 -5.05 -5.66 0.81
C VAL A 17 -4.87 -4.65 1.95
N ALA A 18 -3.76 -4.73 2.69
CA ALA A 18 -3.45 -3.77 3.75
C ALA A 18 -3.30 -2.34 3.21
N LEU A 19 -2.67 -2.18 2.05
CA LEU A 19 -2.44 -0.88 1.42
C LEU A 19 -3.76 -0.27 0.93
N VAL A 20 -4.63 -1.06 0.30
CA VAL A 20 -5.97 -0.63 -0.10
C VAL A 20 -6.81 -0.21 1.12
N ALA A 21 -6.81 -1.00 2.19
CA ALA A 21 -7.54 -0.66 3.42
C ALA A 21 -7.03 0.65 4.05
N LEU A 22 -5.70 0.84 4.09
CA LEU A 22 -5.08 2.06 4.57
C LEU A 22 -5.44 3.27 3.70
N THR A 23 -5.43 3.12 2.36
CA THR A 23 -5.82 4.18 1.43
C THR A 23 -7.28 4.58 1.61
N ILE A 24 -8.19 3.62 1.80
CA ILE A 24 -9.61 3.91 2.07
C ILE A 24 -9.77 4.67 3.39
N PHE A 25 -9.08 4.23 4.45
CA PHE A 25 -9.12 4.88 5.75
C PHE A 25 -8.60 6.34 5.68
N LEU A 26 -7.42 6.55 5.09
CA LEU A 26 -6.86 7.88 4.88
C LEU A 26 -7.75 8.75 4.00
N GLY A 27 -8.30 8.19 2.93
CA GLY A 27 -9.24 8.88 2.05
C GLY A 27 -10.47 9.39 2.80
N ARG A 28 -11.03 8.56 3.69
CA ARG A 28 -12.16 8.95 4.54
C ARG A 28 -11.80 10.08 5.50
N VAL A 29 -10.64 10.01 6.16
CA VAL A 29 -10.16 11.06 7.09
C VAL A 29 -9.97 12.38 6.34
N VAL A 30 -9.24 12.35 5.23
CA VAL A 30 -8.97 13.54 4.40
C VAL A 30 -10.26 14.14 3.84
N TYR A 31 -11.18 13.32 3.35
CA TYR A 31 -12.49 13.78 2.89
C TYR A 31 -13.27 14.47 4.01
N SER A 32 -13.33 13.88 5.20
CA SER A 32 -14.06 14.47 6.34
C SER A 32 -13.46 15.80 6.79
N ASP A 33 -12.14 15.96 6.75
CA ASP A 33 -11.43 17.20 7.07
C ASP A 33 -11.68 18.28 6.01
N LEU A 34 -11.61 17.91 4.72
CA LEU A 34 -11.93 18.81 3.61
C LEU A 34 -13.38 19.29 3.66
N TYR A 35 -14.33 18.39 3.86
CA TYR A 35 -15.75 18.73 3.98
C TYR A 35 -15.97 19.75 5.11
N ARG A 36 -15.38 19.52 6.29
CA ARG A 36 -15.47 20.44 7.42
C ARG A 36 -14.84 21.81 7.12
N LYS A 37 -13.68 21.84 6.45
CA LYS A 37 -13.02 23.09 6.04
C LYS A 37 -13.83 23.86 5.01
N ILE A 38 -14.47 23.17 4.07
CA ILE A 38 -15.36 23.79 3.08
C ILE A 38 -16.55 24.44 3.79
N LEU A 39 -17.22 23.71 4.70
CA LEU A 39 -18.31 24.28 5.50
C LEU A 39 -17.87 25.49 6.31
N LEU A 40 -16.75 25.40 7.05
CA LEU A 40 -16.18 26.52 7.80
C LEU A 40 -15.88 27.75 6.92
N THR A 41 -15.46 27.53 5.67
CA THR A 41 -15.20 28.63 4.73
C THR A 41 -16.49 29.32 4.30
N PHE A 42 -17.58 28.56 4.10
CA PHE A 42 -18.89 29.13 3.82
C PHE A 42 -19.46 29.82 5.07
N ASP A 43 -19.35 29.24 6.25
CA ASP A 43 -19.73 29.88 7.54
C ASP A 43 -19.12 31.27 7.65
N GLN A 44 -17.80 31.37 7.44
CA GLN A 44 -17.08 32.63 7.51
C GLN A 44 -17.56 33.64 6.47
N LYS A 45 -17.86 33.19 5.24
CA LYS A 45 -18.37 34.07 4.19
C LYS A 45 -19.77 34.60 4.49
N LEU A 46 -20.68 33.73 4.94
CA LEU A 46 -22.05 34.09 5.27
C LEU A 46 -22.07 35.07 6.45
N LEU A 47 -21.30 34.77 7.52
CA LEU A 47 -21.15 35.65 8.68
C LEU A 47 -20.51 36.98 8.29
N ALA A 48 -19.43 36.98 7.51
CA ALA A 48 -18.77 38.21 7.10
C ALA A 48 -19.70 39.09 6.25
N ALA A 49 -20.43 38.50 5.30
CA ALA A 49 -21.34 39.25 4.44
C ALA A 49 -22.50 39.86 5.23
N SER A 50 -23.21 39.05 6.02
CA SER A 50 -24.34 39.51 6.86
C SER A 50 -23.89 40.52 7.93
N THR A 51 -22.75 40.30 8.59
CA THR A 51 -22.19 41.25 9.59
C THR A 51 -21.83 42.58 8.95
N VAL A 52 -21.22 42.58 7.76
CA VAL A 52 -20.90 43.81 7.05
C VAL A 52 -22.19 44.58 6.76
N VAL A 53 -23.23 43.94 6.24
CA VAL A 53 -24.54 44.58 6.03
C VAL A 53 -25.11 45.14 7.33
N ALA A 54 -25.15 44.34 8.39
CA ALA A 54 -25.68 44.78 9.68
C ALA A 54 -24.87 45.92 10.33
N SER A 55 -23.61 46.11 9.91
CA SER A 55 -22.76 47.19 10.43
C SER A 55 -22.98 48.55 9.78
N PHE A 56 -23.50 48.61 8.54
CA PHE A 56 -23.71 49.86 7.81
C PHE A 56 -25.18 50.18 7.51
N VAL A 57 -26.09 49.21 7.69
CA VAL A 57 -27.53 49.42 7.63
C VAL A 57 -28.05 49.60 9.07
N SER A 58 -28.87 50.62 9.31
CA SER A 58 -29.50 50.86 10.61
C SER A 58 -30.99 50.52 10.62
N GLY A 59 -31.58 50.42 11.81
CA GLY A 59 -33.04 50.35 11.96
C GLY A 59 -33.76 51.54 11.33
N GLU A 60 -33.23 52.75 11.48
CA GLU A 60 -33.82 53.98 10.93
C GLU A 60 -33.74 54.04 9.40
N ASP A 61 -32.83 53.29 8.78
CA ASP A 61 -32.81 53.15 7.32
C ASP A 61 -33.95 52.24 6.85
N HIS A 62 -34.27 51.19 7.61
CA HIS A 62 -35.43 50.34 7.34
C HIS A 62 -36.74 51.11 7.44
N ASP A 63 -36.91 51.98 8.45
CA ASP A 63 -38.11 52.82 8.58
C ASP A 63 -38.38 53.70 7.34
N LYS A 64 -37.32 54.09 6.62
CA LYS A 64 -37.43 54.85 5.36
C LYS A 64 -37.68 53.93 4.16
N ILE A 65 -37.06 52.76 4.13
CA ILE A 65 -37.15 51.82 3.01
C ILE A 65 -38.51 51.12 2.99
N VAL A 66 -39.09 50.75 4.13
CA VAL A 66 -40.39 50.08 4.20
C VAL A 66 -41.53 50.96 3.63
N GLN A 67 -41.32 52.27 3.51
CA GLN A 67 -42.27 53.20 2.87
C GLN A 67 -42.22 53.18 1.32
N VAL A 68 -41.34 52.37 0.73
CA VAL A 68 -41.16 52.32 -0.72
C VAL A 68 -42.28 51.52 -1.37
N THR A 69 -42.81 52.07 -2.46
CA THR A 69 -43.58 51.32 -3.45
C THR A 69 -42.74 51.18 -4.73
N GLN A 70 -42.52 49.94 -5.16
CA GLN A 70 -41.78 49.63 -6.38
C GLN A 70 -42.73 49.50 -7.57
N LEU A 71 -42.51 50.31 -8.60
CA LEU A 71 -43.21 50.17 -9.87
C LEU A 71 -42.75 48.86 -10.55
N ARG A 72 -43.66 48.15 -11.21
CA ARG A 72 -43.34 46.90 -11.91
C ARG A 72 -43.75 46.96 -13.37
N GLY A 73 -45.06 47.02 -13.64
CA GLY A 73 -45.58 47.04 -15.00
C GLY A 73 -45.72 48.46 -15.58
N LEU A 74 -45.50 48.58 -16.89
CA LEU A 74 -45.77 49.78 -17.67
C LEU A 74 -46.61 49.46 -18.88
N ALA A 75 -47.62 50.27 -19.14
CA ALA A 75 -48.36 50.24 -20.39
C ALA A 75 -48.34 51.62 -21.04
N TYR A 76 -48.39 51.66 -22.38
CA TYR A 76 -48.39 52.91 -23.13
C TYR A 76 -49.54 52.96 -24.12
N ASN A 77 -50.22 54.10 -24.19
CA ASN A 77 -51.22 54.37 -25.22
C ASN A 77 -51.23 55.85 -25.59
N GLN A 78 -50.94 56.16 -26.86
CA GLN A 78 -51.14 57.48 -27.48
C GLN A 78 -50.69 58.67 -26.60
N GLY A 79 -49.48 58.60 -26.07
CA GLY A 79 -48.88 59.66 -25.25
C GLY A 79 -49.22 59.60 -23.75
N ARG A 80 -50.07 58.66 -23.32
CA ARG A 80 -50.30 58.34 -21.91
C ARG A 80 -49.56 57.07 -21.53
N MET A 81 -48.89 57.11 -20.38
CA MET A 81 -48.24 55.95 -19.82
C MET A 81 -48.96 55.58 -18.52
N TYR A 82 -49.23 54.30 -18.35
CA TYR A 82 -49.81 53.73 -17.15
C TYR A 82 -48.74 52.91 -16.44
N GLY A 83 -48.83 52.86 -15.13
CA GLY A 83 -47.94 52.06 -14.31
C GLY A 83 -48.71 51.33 -13.23
N ARG A 84 -48.15 50.22 -12.75
CA ARG A 84 -48.66 49.51 -11.58
C ARG A 84 -47.52 49.18 -10.61
N TYR A 85 -47.78 49.33 -9.33
CA TYR A 85 -46.85 48.93 -8.28
C TYR A 85 -46.96 47.44 -7.97
N ALA A 86 -45.89 46.86 -7.42
CA ALA A 86 -45.88 45.46 -7.00
C ALA A 86 -46.92 45.16 -5.90
N ALA A 87 -47.14 46.11 -4.99
CA ALA A 87 -47.90 45.92 -3.75
C ALA A 87 -49.02 46.95 -3.52
N ALA A 88 -49.30 47.83 -4.50
CA ALA A 88 -50.34 48.86 -4.34
C ALA A 88 -51.57 48.53 -5.20
N PRO A 89 -52.80 48.80 -4.69
CA PRO A 89 -54.06 48.55 -5.41
C PRO A 89 -54.21 49.38 -6.68
N ASP A 90 -53.54 50.53 -6.77
CA ASP A 90 -53.88 51.56 -7.74
C ASP A 90 -53.17 51.38 -9.09
N LEU A 91 -53.90 51.73 -10.15
CA LEU A 91 -53.31 52.07 -11.45
C LEU A 91 -52.90 53.55 -11.45
N ILE A 92 -51.66 53.84 -11.87
CA ILE A 92 -51.14 55.21 -11.91
C ILE A 92 -50.93 55.73 -13.32
N ASN A 93 -51.23 57.02 -13.51
CA ASN A 93 -50.91 57.74 -14.75
C ASN A 93 -49.56 58.45 -14.64
N LEU A 94 -48.69 58.12 -15.60
CA LEU A 94 -47.33 58.60 -15.75
C LEU A 94 -47.25 59.58 -16.93
N ASN A 95 -46.59 60.72 -16.73
CA ASN A 95 -46.21 61.62 -17.81
C ASN A 95 -44.73 61.98 -17.69
N PRO A 96 -43.82 61.10 -18.14
CA PRO A 96 -42.38 61.34 -18.04
C PRO A 96 -41.99 62.67 -18.72
N PRO A 97 -41.16 63.53 -18.10
CA PRO A 97 -40.42 63.34 -16.83
C PRO A 97 -41.15 63.87 -15.57
N ALA A 98 -42.41 64.30 -15.68
CA ALA A 98 -43.16 64.84 -14.55
C ALA A 98 -43.60 63.74 -13.57
N PRO A 99 -43.72 64.05 -12.26
CA PRO A 99 -44.21 63.11 -11.26
C PRO A 99 -45.65 62.67 -11.53
N PHE A 100 -46.06 61.58 -10.86
CA PHE A 100 -47.37 60.93 -11.01
C PHE A 100 -48.53 61.91 -10.95
N THR A 101 -49.47 61.75 -11.88
CA THR A 101 -50.52 62.75 -12.10
C THR A 101 -51.89 62.33 -11.58
N ARG A 102 -52.16 61.02 -11.45
CA ARG A 102 -53.45 60.50 -10.97
C ARG A 102 -53.36 59.03 -10.56
N HIS A 103 -53.96 58.70 -9.41
CA HIS A 103 -54.23 57.33 -8.96
C HIS A 103 -55.66 56.95 -9.33
N LEU A 104 -55.84 55.71 -9.77
CA LEU A 104 -57.13 55.10 -10.04
C LEU A 104 -57.21 53.80 -9.23
N VAL A 105 -58.13 53.76 -8.26
CA VAL A 105 -58.39 52.58 -7.44
C VAL A 105 -58.98 51.49 -8.32
N LEU A 106 -58.49 50.27 -8.15
CA LEU A 106 -58.98 49.09 -8.85
C LEU A 106 -60.06 48.39 -8.03
N ASP A 107 -61.17 48.00 -8.67
CA ASP A 107 -62.30 47.32 -8.02
C ASP A 107 -62.83 46.17 -8.88
N PRO A 108 -62.74 44.90 -8.43
CA PRO A 108 -62.03 44.47 -7.22
C PRO A 108 -60.51 44.71 -7.30
N GLU A 109 -59.83 44.74 -6.16
CA GLU A 109 -58.37 44.80 -6.10
C GLU A 109 -57.77 43.48 -6.60
N PRO A 110 -56.89 43.48 -7.61
CA PRO A 110 -56.21 42.27 -8.05
C PRO A 110 -55.21 41.79 -6.98
N TYR A 111 -55.25 40.49 -6.67
CA TYR A 111 -54.38 39.86 -5.66
C TYR A 111 -52.89 40.19 -5.86
N TYR A 112 -52.34 39.86 -7.04
CA TYR A 112 -50.96 40.18 -7.38
C TYR A 112 -50.81 40.31 -8.90
N THR A 113 -50.08 41.32 -9.38
CA THR A 113 -49.79 41.44 -10.82
C THR A 113 -48.41 42.03 -11.04
N THR A 114 -47.74 41.58 -12.10
CA THR A 114 -46.30 41.79 -12.32
C THR A 114 -45.98 42.67 -13.52
N ASP A 115 -46.77 42.61 -14.58
CA ASP A 115 -46.63 43.46 -15.77
C ASP A 115 -47.99 43.86 -16.33
N ILE A 116 -48.03 44.92 -17.14
CA ILE A 116 -49.26 45.40 -17.78
C ILE A 116 -49.01 45.79 -19.24
N THR A 117 -50.03 45.66 -20.08
CA THR A 117 -50.02 46.13 -21.47
C THR A 117 -51.33 46.82 -21.83
N PHE A 118 -51.33 47.65 -22.87
CA PHE A 118 -52.54 48.33 -23.34
C PHE A 118 -52.95 47.78 -24.71
N ALA A 119 -54.20 47.35 -24.83
CA ALA A 119 -54.73 46.88 -26.10
C ALA A 119 -56.25 47.08 -26.18
N GLU A 120 -56.75 47.35 -27.40
CA GLU A 120 -58.19 47.50 -27.68
C GLU A 120 -58.98 48.45 -26.74
N GLY A 121 -58.32 49.45 -26.15
CA GLY A 121 -58.97 50.40 -25.23
C GLY A 121 -58.89 50.02 -23.74
N MET A 122 -58.39 48.82 -23.44
CA MET A 122 -58.28 48.24 -22.10
C MET A 122 -56.81 48.08 -21.71
N ILE A 123 -56.55 47.91 -20.42
CA ILE A 123 -55.27 47.46 -19.90
C ILE A 123 -55.40 45.99 -19.53
N TYR A 124 -54.39 45.20 -19.84
CA TYR A 124 -54.30 43.79 -19.46
C TYR A 124 -53.10 43.62 -18.54
N ALA A 125 -53.28 42.88 -17.45
CA ALA A 125 -52.27 42.64 -16.43
C ALA A 125 -51.95 41.16 -16.34
N ALA A 126 -50.67 40.84 -16.21
CA ALA A 126 -50.20 39.49 -15.93
C ALA A 126 -50.37 39.21 -14.43
N SER A 127 -51.15 38.19 -14.08
CA SER A 127 -51.35 37.70 -12.71
C SER A 127 -50.69 36.33 -12.61
N PRO A 128 -49.49 36.21 -12.00
CA PRO A 128 -48.78 34.95 -11.93
C PRO A 128 -49.49 33.91 -11.07
N GLU A 129 -50.21 34.37 -10.04
CA GLU A 129 -50.89 33.54 -9.06
C GLU A 129 -52.10 34.31 -8.51
N ASP A 130 -53.24 33.63 -8.37
CA ASP A 130 -54.42 34.12 -7.65
C ASP A 130 -54.54 33.46 -6.26
N GLU A 131 -55.64 33.70 -5.53
CA GLU A 131 -55.85 33.12 -4.20
C GLU A 131 -55.81 31.58 -4.16
N ASN A 132 -56.00 30.91 -5.31
CA ASN A 132 -56.02 29.45 -5.42
C ASN A 132 -54.72 28.88 -6.00
N GLY A 133 -53.75 29.73 -6.35
CA GLY A 133 -52.51 29.30 -7.01
C GLY A 133 -52.56 29.33 -8.54
N ASP A 134 -53.64 29.83 -9.15
CA ASP A 134 -53.84 29.78 -10.59
C ASP A 134 -53.39 31.07 -11.28
N ALA A 135 -52.66 30.96 -12.39
CA ALA A 135 -52.24 32.12 -13.18
C ALA A 135 -53.36 32.61 -14.11
N SER A 136 -53.41 33.92 -14.36
CA SER A 136 -54.40 34.51 -15.26
C SER A 136 -53.96 35.82 -15.89
N ILE A 137 -54.70 36.23 -16.94
CA ILE A 137 -54.64 37.60 -17.46
C ILE A 137 -55.87 38.34 -16.96
N ILE A 138 -55.66 39.51 -16.35
CA ILE A 138 -56.71 40.37 -15.81
C ILE A 138 -56.92 41.55 -16.73
N SER A 139 -58.17 41.85 -17.08
CA SER A 139 -58.56 43.07 -17.78
C SER A 139 -58.86 44.21 -16.80
N ILE A 140 -58.45 45.42 -17.16
CA ILE A 140 -58.59 46.63 -16.35
C ILE A 140 -59.13 47.75 -17.24
N ASP A 141 -60.27 48.32 -16.87
CA ASP A 141 -60.81 49.52 -17.51
C ASP A 141 -60.04 50.77 -17.01
N PRO A 142 -59.25 51.44 -17.86
CA PRO A 142 -58.43 52.59 -17.45
C PRO A 142 -59.26 53.85 -17.12
N ALA A 143 -60.57 53.87 -17.41
CA ALA A 143 -61.46 54.98 -17.09
C ALA A 143 -62.19 54.79 -15.76
N THR A 144 -62.65 53.56 -15.47
CA THR A 144 -63.46 53.25 -14.28
C THR A 144 -62.67 52.57 -13.17
N GLY A 145 -61.56 51.89 -13.49
CA GLY A 145 -60.79 51.06 -12.55
C GLY A 145 -61.38 49.67 -12.37
N LYS A 146 -62.45 49.31 -13.10
CA LYS A 146 -63.07 47.99 -13.00
C LYS A 146 -62.10 46.90 -13.47
N THR A 147 -61.96 45.84 -12.68
CA THR A 147 -61.11 44.69 -13.02
C THR A 147 -61.94 43.41 -13.19
N GLU A 148 -61.54 42.57 -14.14
CA GLU A 148 -62.16 41.26 -14.38
C GLU A 148 -61.10 40.27 -14.89
N THR A 149 -61.08 39.04 -14.37
CA THR A 149 -60.28 37.95 -14.92
C THR A 149 -60.73 37.66 -16.35
N LEU A 150 -59.83 37.84 -17.31
CA LEU A 150 -60.12 37.65 -18.73
C LEU A 150 -60.03 36.17 -19.13
N VAL A 151 -58.91 35.53 -18.76
CA VAL A 151 -58.62 34.12 -19.09
C VAL A 151 -57.63 33.54 -18.09
N GLY A 152 -57.83 32.28 -17.71
CA GLY A 152 -56.87 31.51 -16.91
C GLY A 152 -55.75 30.93 -17.78
N ILE A 153 -54.55 30.80 -17.23
CA ILE A 153 -53.36 30.32 -17.92
C ILE A 153 -52.85 29.08 -17.20
N ASP A 154 -52.69 27.98 -17.94
CA ASP A 154 -52.16 26.69 -17.44
C ASP A 154 -50.62 26.66 -17.46
N ASP A 155 -50.01 27.76 -16.99
CA ASP A 155 -48.58 28.02 -16.78
C ASP A 155 -48.44 29.35 -16.00
N TYR A 156 -47.25 29.69 -15.51
CA TYR A 156 -47.00 31.01 -14.91
C TYR A 156 -47.24 32.16 -15.90
N CYS A 157 -47.81 33.26 -15.41
CA CYS A 157 -47.99 34.47 -16.21
C CYS A 157 -47.32 35.68 -15.56
N VAL A 158 -46.05 35.92 -15.91
CA VAL A 158 -45.23 36.98 -15.31
C VAL A 158 -45.21 38.25 -16.16
N ALA A 159 -45.21 38.13 -17.48
CA ALA A 159 -45.22 39.26 -18.39
C ALA A 159 -46.38 39.17 -19.37
N VAL A 160 -46.96 40.32 -19.75
CA VAL A 160 -48.02 40.37 -20.75
C VAL A 160 -47.72 41.44 -21.81
N GLY A 161 -47.78 41.04 -23.08
CA GLY A 161 -47.63 41.94 -24.22
C GLY A 161 -48.77 41.77 -25.21
N TYR A 162 -48.98 42.75 -26.07
CA TYR A 162 -49.97 42.67 -27.15
C TYR A 162 -49.30 42.93 -28.49
N VAL A 163 -49.55 42.06 -29.46
CA VAL A 163 -49.11 42.24 -30.86
C VAL A 163 -50.05 41.50 -31.79
N ASN A 164 -50.33 42.08 -32.96
CA ASN A 164 -51.11 41.45 -34.04
C ASN A 164 -52.48 40.84 -33.61
N GLY A 165 -53.20 41.46 -32.68
CA GLY A 165 -54.52 40.96 -32.27
C GLY A 165 -54.47 39.81 -31.26
N ALA A 166 -53.33 39.55 -30.64
CA ALA A 166 -53.20 38.56 -29.58
C ALA A 166 -52.43 39.12 -28.39
N LEU A 167 -52.84 38.66 -27.20
CA LEU A 167 -52.09 38.82 -25.97
C LEU A 167 -51.08 37.68 -25.86
N TYR A 168 -49.90 38.00 -25.36
CA TYR A 168 -48.83 37.05 -25.13
C TYR A 168 -48.46 37.10 -23.66
N CYS A 169 -48.56 35.96 -23.01
CA CYS A 169 -48.18 35.75 -21.63
C CYS A 169 -46.85 34.99 -21.59
N ALA A 170 -45.87 35.46 -20.81
CA ALA A 170 -44.62 34.74 -20.58
C ALA A 170 -44.50 34.25 -19.14
N GLY A 171 -44.24 32.94 -19.01
CA GLY A 171 -43.83 32.22 -17.81
C GLY A 171 -42.65 31.31 -18.12
N GLU A 172 -42.79 30.01 -17.86
CA GLU A 172 -41.85 29.01 -18.40
C GLU A 172 -42.02 28.87 -19.92
N LYS A 173 -43.24 29.07 -20.41
CA LYS A 173 -43.61 29.07 -21.81
C LYS A 173 -44.06 30.45 -22.25
N LEU A 174 -44.03 30.66 -23.56
CA LEU A 174 -44.72 31.76 -24.20
C LEU A 174 -46.09 31.27 -24.65
N ILE A 175 -47.15 31.83 -24.08
CA ILE A 175 -48.54 31.47 -24.37
C ILE A 175 -49.21 32.61 -25.12
N ARG A 176 -49.85 32.27 -26.23
CA ARG A 176 -50.62 33.20 -27.07
C ARG A 176 -52.11 33.05 -26.77
N VAL A 177 -52.78 34.17 -26.57
CA VAL A 177 -54.24 34.26 -26.38
C VAL A 177 -54.77 35.22 -27.43
N THR A 178 -55.54 34.73 -28.39
CA THR A 178 -56.17 35.61 -29.40
C THR A 178 -57.14 36.56 -28.72
N LEU A 179 -57.19 37.80 -29.18
CA LEU A 179 -58.06 38.84 -28.63
C LEU A 179 -58.92 39.43 -29.75
N GLU A 180 -60.23 39.22 -29.66
CA GLU A 180 -61.19 39.77 -30.62
C GLU A 180 -62.27 40.58 -29.89
N ASN A 181 -62.25 41.90 -30.07
CA ASN A 181 -63.21 42.83 -29.46
C ASN A 181 -63.28 42.68 -27.92
N GLY A 182 -62.12 42.58 -27.27
CA GLY A 182 -61.98 42.46 -25.83
C GLY A 182 -62.31 41.08 -25.26
N LYS A 183 -62.53 40.07 -26.11
CA LYS A 183 -62.74 38.68 -25.68
C LYS A 183 -61.52 37.83 -25.98
N ALA A 184 -61.05 37.10 -24.96
CA ALA A 184 -59.97 36.14 -25.10
C ALA A 184 -60.48 34.85 -25.78
N GLY A 185 -59.67 34.31 -26.70
CA GLY A 185 -59.76 32.94 -27.17
C GLY A 185 -59.09 31.96 -26.22
N GLU A 186 -58.95 30.70 -26.67
CA GLU A 186 -58.25 29.67 -25.90
C GLU A 186 -56.74 29.95 -25.86
N PRO A 187 -56.06 29.74 -24.71
CA PRO A 187 -54.61 29.84 -24.62
C PRO A 187 -53.90 28.77 -25.46
N GLU A 188 -52.92 29.20 -26.26
CA GLU A 188 -52.11 28.34 -27.13
C GLU A 188 -50.61 28.44 -26.75
N GLU A 189 -49.95 27.31 -26.52
CA GLU A 189 -48.50 27.27 -26.30
C GLU A 189 -47.75 27.57 -27.61
N VAL A 190 -46.87 28.58 -27.59
CA VAL A 190 -46.01 28.95 -28.72
C VAL A 190 -44.67 28.22 -28.64
N THR A 191 -43.98 28.36 -27.51
CA THR A 191 -42.67 27.74 -27.27
C THR A 191 -42.33 27.72 -25.78
N VAL A 192 -41.34 26.92 -25.41
CA VAL A 192 -40.69 26.97 -24.09
C VAL A 192 -39.59 28.04 -24.15
N LEU A 193 -39.56 28.95 -23.17
CA LEU A 193 -38.59 30.03 -23.11
C LEU A 193 -37.26 29.55 -22.52
N GLU A 194 -36.14 29.93 -23.13
CA GLU A 194 -34.79 29.60 -22.61
C GLU A 194 -34.43 30.40 -21.36
N SER A 195 -35.09 31.53 -21.12
CA SER A 195 -34.86 32.42 -19.98
C SER A 195 -36.16 33.13 -19.60
N PRO A 196 -36.40 33.39 -18.30
CA PRO A 196 -37.60 34.08 -17.84
C PRO A 196 -37.69 35.49 -18.43
N ILE A 197 -38.84 35.80 -19.02
CA ILE A 197 -39.17 37.15 -19.50
C ILE A 197 -40.08 37.81 -18.49
N THR A 198 -39.63 38.92 -17.91
CA THR A 198 -40.31 39.59 -16.79
C THR A 198 -41.21 40.73 -17.21
N GLY A 199 -41.09 41.17 -18.46
CA GLY A 199 -41.92 42.22 -19.03
C GLY A 199 -41.94 42.16 -20.55
N LEU A 200 -43.09 42.49 -21.15
CA LEU A 200 -43.35 42.34 -22.58
C LEU A 200 -44.05 43.56 -23.16
N THR A 201 -43.63 44.00 -24.35
CA THR A 201 -44.31 45.07 -25.10
C THR A 201 -44.22 44.83 -26.60
N GLU A 202 -45.08 45.48 -27.36
CA GLU A 202 -44.99 45.55 -28.81
C GLU A 202 -43.74 46.32 -29.27
N SER A 203 -43.12 45.89 -30.36
CA SER A 203 -42.10 46.66 -31.07
C SER A 203 -42.70 47.86 -31.83
N PRO A 204 -41.91 48.92 -32.12
CA PRO A 204 -42.42 50.11 -32.81
C PRO A 204 -43.04 49.86 -34.19
N ASP A 205 -42.67 48.76 -34.85
CA ASP A 205 -43.17 48.36 -36.17
C ASP A 205 -44.39 47.42 -36.09
N GLY A 206 -44.82 47.03 -34.88
CA GLY A 206 -45.95 46.14 -34.63
C GLY A 206 -45.72 44.69 -35.02
N LYS A 207 -44.47 44.26 -35.22
CA LYS A 207 -44.16 42.92 -35.77
C LYS A 207 -43.53 41.96 -34.77
N GLN A 208 -42.96 42.47 -33.69
CA GLN A 208 -42.19 41.69 -32.73
C GLN A 208 -42.64 42.01 -31.31
N LEU A 209 -42.34 41.08 -30.41
CA LEU A 209 -42.41 41.33 -28.97
C LEU A 209 -41.04 41.77 -28.49
N ILE A 210 -41.01 42.76 -27.61
CA ILE A 210 -39.81 43.19 -26.89
C ILE A 210 -39.95 42.69 -25.46
N GLY A 211 -39.05 41.82 -25.06
CA GLY A 211 -38.99 41.23 -23.73
C GLY A 211 -37.86 41.81 -22.88
N THR A 212 -38.06 41.83 -21.57
CA THR A 212 -37.00 42.08 -20.58
C THR A 212 -36.53 40.76 -19.97
N GLU A 213 -35.23 40.47 -20.08
CA GLU A 213 -34.60 39.39 -19.33
C GLU A 213 -33.90 40.00 -18.10
N THR A 214 -34.60 39.98 -16.96
CA THR A 214 -34.10 40.60 -15.72
C THR A 214 -32.76 40.00 -15.27
N ASN A 215 -32.59 38.69 -15.38
CA ASN A 215 -31.41 37.97 -14.87
C ASN A 215 -30.13 38.24 -15.67
N THR A 216 -30.26 38.29 -16.99
CA THR A 216 -29.14 38.54 -17.90
C THR A 216 -28.93 40.04 -18.16
N ARG A 217 -29.86 40.89 -17.68
CA ARG A 217 -29.91 42.36 -17.91
C ARG A 217 -29.91 42.69 -19.40
N LYS A 218 -30.75 41.98 -20.15
CA LYS A 218 -30.89 42.15 -21.60
C LYS A 218 -32.32 42.53 -21.97
N ILE A 219 -32.43 43.24 -23.09
CA ILE A 219 -33.68 43.40 -23.81
C ILE A 219 -33.62 42.47 -25.02
N VAL A 220 -34.65 41.65 -25.21
CA VAL A 220 -34.73 40.68 -26.31
C VAL A 220 -35.90 40.98 -27.23
N PHE A 221 -35.73 40.66 -28.51
CA PHE A 221 -36.75 40.83 -29.55
C PHE A 221 -37.20 39.44 -29.99
N LEU A 222 -38.41 39.08 -29.61
CA LEU A 222 -39.02 37.78 -29.82
C LEU A 222 -39.92 37.82 -31.05
N ASN A 223 -39.84 36.78 -31.88
CA ASN A 223 -40.80 36.56 -32.96
C ASN A 223 -42.11 36.01 -32.37
N PRO A 224 -43.27 36.66 -32.59
CA PRO A 224 -44.54 36.23 -31.99
C PRO A 224 -45.09 34.90 -32.52
N GLU A 225 -44.59 34.38 -33.64
CA GLU A 225 -45.07 33.12 -34.22
C GLU A 225 -44.38 31.87 -33.65
N ASP A 226 -43.09 31.97 -33.30
CA ASP A 226 -42.28 30.82 -32.84
C ASP A 226 -41.51 31.10 -31.54
N GLY A 227 -41.62 32.32 -31.00
CA GLY A 227 -40.92 32.77 -29.79
C GLY A 227 -39.40 32.88 -29.93
N SER A 228 -38.84 32.76 -31.14
CA SER A 228 -37.38 32.83 -31.33
C SER A 228 -36.82 34.24 -31.07
N ILE A 229 -35.67 34.32 -30.39
CA ILE A 229 -34.96 35.58 -30.14
C ILE A 229 -34.23 36.00 -31.41
N THR A 230 -34.69 37.07 -32.04
CA THR A 230 -34.13 37.64 -33.27
C THR A 230 -32.99 38.63 -33.01
N ARG A 231 -33.00 39.30 -31.86
CA ARG A 231 -32.03 40.31 -31.46
C ARG A 231 -32.00 40.45 -29.93
N SER A 232 -30.83 40.72 -29.37
CA SER A 232 -30.66 41.05 -27.95
C SER A 232 -29.82 42.32 -27.76
N VAL A 233 -30.13 43.11 -26.74
CA VAL A 233 -29.41 44.34 -26.36
C VAL A 233 -28.98 44.21 -24.89
N GLU A 234 -27.67 44.29 -24.63
CA GLU A 234 -27.13 44.28 -23.26
C GLU A 234 -27.19 45.67 -22.64
N LEU A 235 -27.72 45.75 -21.42
CA LEU A 235 -27.88 47.02 -20.72
C LEU A 235 -26.59 47.46 -20.02
N LYS A 236 -26.21 48.73 -20.25
CA LYS A 236 -24.97 49.32 -19.74
C LYS A 236 -25.23 50.69 -19.13
N ARG A 237 -24.37 51.08 -18.19
CA ARG A 237 -24.34 52.42 -17.62
C ARG A 237 -22.90 52.87 -17.46
N ARG A 238 -22.53 53.97 -18.11
CA ARG A 238 -21.17 54.52 -18.10
C ARG A 238 -20.12 53.48 -18.55
N GLY A 239 -20.48 52.63 -19.49
CA GLY A 239 -19.61 51.59 -20.05
C GLY A 239 -19.51 50.28 -19.24
N GLU A 240 -20.11 50.22 -18.04
CA GLU A 240 -20.18 49.00 -17.23
C GLU A 240 -21.57 48.35 -17.36
N ALA A 241 -21.70 47.06 -16.99
CA ALA A 241 -22.99 46.38 -16.97
C ALA A 241 -23.97 47.08 -16.03
N TYR A 242 -25.23 47.23 -16.44
CA TYR A 242 -26.25 47.84 -15.59
C TYR A 242 -26.51 46.94 -14.36
N PRO A 243 -26.41 47.46 -13.12
CA PRO A 243 -26.40 46.60 -11.92
C PRO A 243 -27.79 46.20 -11.42
N PHE A 244 -28.86 46.76 -12.00
CA PHE A 244 -30.24 46.53 -11.57
C PHE A 244 -31.02 45.75 -12.63
N GLY A 245 -31.95 44.91 -12.16
CA GLY A 245 -32.92 44.24 -13.00
C GLY A 245 -33.86 45.22 -13.70
N VAL A 246 -34.41 44.85 -14.85
CA VAL A 246 -35.41 45.63 -15.58
C VAL A 246 -36.64 44.76 -15.78
N PHE A 247 -37.75 45.19 -15.19
CA PHE A 247 -38.93 44.38 -15.01
C PHE A 247 -40.01 44.60 -16.06
N SER A 248 -40.09 45.81 -16.63
CA SER A 248 -41.05 46.12 -17.69
C SER A 248 -40.43 47.13 -18.63
N ILE A 249 -40.97 47.20 -19.85
CA ILE A 249 -40.50 48.07 -20.90
C ILE A 249 -41.67 48.49 -21.79
N VAL A 250 -41.66 49.75 -22.25
CA VAL A 250 -42.60 50.29 -23.23
C VAL A 250 -41.91 51.23 -24.19
N TYR A 251 -42.46 51.33 -25.40
CA TYR A 251 -42.02 52.31 -26.38
C TYR A 251 -42.98 53.50 -26.43
N ASP A 252 -42.48 54.70 -26.12
CA ASP A 252 -43.22 55.94 -26.33
C ASP A 252 -43.04 56.40 -27.78
N SER A 253 -44.05 56.18 -28.62
CA SER A 253 -44.02 56.54 -30.03
C SER A 253 -43.99 58.05 -30.30
N LEU A 254 -44.53 58.86 -29.36
CA LEU A 254 -44.51 60.32 -29.46
C LEU A 254 -43.10 60.87 -29.22
N ARG A 255 -42.40 60.34 -28.20
CA ARG A 255 -41.03 60.77 -27.83
C ARG A 255 -39.93 59.94 -28.49
N LYS A 256 -40.28 58.89 -29.23
CA LYS A 256 -39.36 57.91 -29.83
C LYS A 256 -38.35 57.36 -28.83
N THR A 257 -38.81 57.09 -27.61
CA THR A 257 -37.95 56.71 -26.48
C THR A 257 -38.46 55.43 -25.85
N TYR A 258 -37.55 54.51 -25.52
CA TYR A 258 -37.88 53.33 -24.73
C TYR A 258 -37.76 53.67 -23.26
N TYR A 259 -38.85 53.43 -22.53
CA TYR A 259 -38.89 53.54 -21.09
C TYR A 259 -38.95 52.14 -20.50
N GLY A 260 -38.17 51.89 -19.45
CA GLY A 260 -38.27 50.66 -18.67
C GLY A 260 -38.36 50.95 -17.19
N VAL A 261 -38.75 49.95 -16.42
CA VAL A 261 -38.76 50.03 -14.96
C VAL A 261 -37.64 49.15 -14.43
N SER A 262 -36.65 49.76 -13.79
CA SER A 262 -35.68 49.00 -13.02
C SER A 262 -36.13 48.86 -11.57
N SER A 263 -35.43 48.01 -10.81
CA SER A 263 -35.70 47.83 -9.37
C SER A 263 -35.71 49.12 -8.56
N THR A 264 -35.09 50.20 -9.05
CA THR A 264 -34.96 51.44 -8.29
C THR A 264 -35.42 52.69 -9.03
N ALA A 265 -35.64 52.65 -10.34
CA ALA A 265 -35.92 53.86 -11.11
C ALA A 265 -36.71 53.57 -12.39
N LEU A 266 -37.40 54.60 -12.89
CA LEU A 266 -37.79 54.62 -14.29
C LEU A 266 -36.52 54.89 -15.11
N ILE A 267 -36.30 54.15 -16.17
CA ILE A 267 -35.09 54.25 -17.00
C ILE A 267 -35.45 54.55 -18.45
N THR A 268 -34.56 55.27 -19.14
CA THR A 268 -34.58 55.35 -20.60
C THR A 268 -33.46 54.50 -21.17
N ILE A 269 -33.77 53.75 -22.23
CA ILE A 269 -32.84 52.80 -22.85
C ILE A 269 -32.54 53.22 -24.28
N ASN A 270 -31.27 53.40 -24.61
CA ASN A 270 -30.83 53.50 -26.00
C ASN A 270 -30.68 52.10 -26.59
N MET A 271 -31.57 51.71 -27.51
CA MET A 271 -31.57 50.37 -28.10
C MET A 271 -30.42 50.08 -29.05
N GLU A 272 -29.65 51.07 -29.49
CA GLU A 272 -28.47 50.88 -30.33
C GLU A 272 -27.22 50.60 -29.51
N SER A 273 -27.00 51.38 -28.43
CA SER A 273 -25.82 51.25 -27.58
C SER A 273 -26.02 50.39 -26.34
N GLY A 274 -27.28 50.18 -25.92
CA GLY A 274 -27.63 49.58 -24.63
C GLY A 274 -27.48 50.53 -23.44
N GLU A 275 -27.15 51.80 -23.66
CA GLU A 275 -26.92 52.76 -22.56
C GLU A 275 -28.23 53.10 -21.84
N VAL A 276 -28.19 52.99 -20.51
CA VAL A 276 -29.30 53.22 -19.58
C VAL A 276 -29.11 54.54 -18.83
N GLN A 277 -30.14 55.38 -18.85
CA GLN A 277 -30.23 56.59 -18.04
C GLN A 277 -31.39 56.49 -17.05
N GLU A 278 -31.10 56.64 -15.76
CA GLU A 278 -32.10 56.62 -14.69
C GLU A 278 -32.79 57.99 -14.53
N LEU A 279 -34.11 57.94 -14.37
CA LEU A 279 -34.99 59.04 -14.02
C LEU A 279 -35.42 58.87 -12.55
N PRO A 280 -34.75 59.56 -11.60
CA PRO A 280 -35.04 59.40 -10.18
C PRO A 280 -36.44 59.91 -9.80
N GLY A 281 -37.04 59.28 -8.77
CA GLY A 281 -38.28 59.73 -8.13
C GLY A 281 -39.60 59.28 -8.77
N VAL A 282 -39.57 58.46 -9.82
CA VAL A 282 -40.77 58.10 -10.62
C VAL A 282 -41.13 56.60 -10.57
N ALA A 283 -40.35 55.76 -9.87
CA ALA A 283 -40.63 54.32 -9.81
C ALA A 283 -40.46 53.68 -8.41
N PHE A 284 -39.99 54.46 -7.43
CA PHE A 284 -39.54 53.91 -6.15
C PHE A 284 -39.85 54.89 -5.02
N GLY A 285 -41.12 54.97 -4.65
CA GLY A 285 -41.62 55.84 -3.57
C GLY A 285 -41.04 57.27 -3.56
N PRO A 286 -40.89 57.89 -2.36
CA PRO A 286 -40.25 59.19 -2.21
C PRO A 286 -38.76 59.17 -2.59
N ALA A 287 -38.26 60.24 -3.22
CA ALA A 287 -36.86 60.34 -3.66
C ALA A 287 -35.82 60.12 -2.54
N GLY A 288 -36.16 60.45 -1.30
CA GLY A 288 -35.31 60.19 -0.13
C GLY A 288 -35.14 58.69 0.17
N ALA A 289 -36.24 57.93 0.13
CA ALA A 289 -36.22 56.48 0.35
C ALA A 289 -35.50 55.75 -0.78
N GLN A 290 -35.76 56.15 -2.04
CA GLN A 290 -35.01 55.67 -3.21
C GLN A 290 -33.51 55.87 -3.05
N LYS A 291 -33.08 57.08 -2.67
CA LYS A 291 -31.67 57.39 -2.47
C LYS A 291 -31.06 56.50 -1.38
N THR A 292 -31.72 56.36 -0.23
CA THR A 292 -31.27 55.48 0.86
C THR A 292 -31.14 54.04 0.39
N TYR A 293 -32.14 53.48 -0.29
CA TYR A 293 -32.08 52.12 -0.83
C TYR A 293 -30.90 51.94 -1.78
N VAL A 294 -30.75 52.83 -2.76
CA VAL A 294 -29.68 52.76 -3.76
C VAL A 294 -28.29 52.89 -3.12
N ASP A 295 -28.13 53.76 -2.13
CA ASP A 295 -26.87 53.98 -1.41
C ASP A 295 -26.47 52.73 -0.59
N LEU A 296 -27.44 51.98 -0.06
CA LEU A 296 -27.22 50.78 0.75
C LEU A 296 -27.07 49.48 -0.08
N VAL A 297 -27.91 49.30 -1.11
CA VAL A 297 -27.93 48.05 -1.90
C VAL A 297 -26.70 47.90 -2.80
N ARG A 298 -26.12 49.00 -3.32
CA ARG A 298 -24.94 48.95 -4.20
C ARG A 298 -23.72 48.32 -3.51
N PRO A 299 -23.34 48.72 -2.27
CA PRO A 299 -22.37 47.97 -1.47
C PRO A 299 -22.73 46.50 -1.30
N MET A 300 -24.00 46.17 -1.00
CA MET A 300 -24.44 44.78 -0.82
C MET A 300 -24.22 43.94 -2.09
N ILE A 301 -24.54 44.46 -3.28
CA ILE A 301 -24.28 43.79 -4.56
C ILE A 301 -22.79 43.43 -4.69
N ARG A 302 -21.89 44.38 -4.39
CA ARG A 302 -20.43 44.12 -4.43
C ARG A 302 -19.99 43.08 -3.40
N VAL A 303 -20.55 43.11 -2.20
CA VAL A 303 -20.25 42.13 -1.14
C VAL A 303 -20.72 40.73 -1.55
N ARG A 304 -21.94 40.61 -2.09
CA ARG A 304 -22.50 39.34 -2.57
C ARG A 304 -21.65 38.76 -3.71
N GLU A 305 -21.35 39.56 -4.73
CA GLU A 305 -20.53 39.14 -5.87
C GLU A 305 -19.10 38.77 -5.43
N GLY A 306 -18.50 39.54 -4.52
CA GLY A 306 -17.15 39.28 -4.00
C GLY A 306 -17.05 38.03 -3.12
N THR A 307 -18.08 37.73 -2.35
CA THR A 307 -18.13 36.54 -1.47
C THR A 307 -18.60 35.28 -2.19
N LYS A 308 -19.30 35.43 -3.33
CA LYS A 308 -19.92 34.37 -4.13
C LYS A 308 -21.00 33.60 -3.37
N ILE A 309 -21.75 34.28 -2.51
CA ILE A 309 -22.96 33.75 -1.87
C ILE A 309 -24.16 33.95 -2.79
N ARG A 310 -25.23 33.17 -2.60
CA ARG A 310 -26.41 33.20 -3.46
C ARG A 310 -27.24 34.46 -3.18
N PHE A 311 -27.60 34.64 -1.91
CA PHE A 311 -28.48 35.71 -1.44
C PHE A 311 -27.78 36.57 -0.38
N LEU A 312 -28.08 37.86 -0.39
CA LEU A 312 -27.69 38.80 0.65
C LEU A 312 -28.75 39.90 0.70
N TYR A 313 -29.46 39.97 1.82
CA TYR A 313 -30.64 40.81 2.00
C TYR A 313 -30.74 41.33 3.43
N SER A 314 -31.72 42.19 3.66
CA SER A 314 -32.22 42.51 5.00
C SER A 314 -33.73 42.41 5.04
N ALA A 315 -34.26 42.05 6.21
CA ALA A 315 -35.70 41.96 6.44
C ALA A 315 -36.07 42.48 7.83
N VAL A 316 -37.31 42.97 7.94
CA VAL A 316 -37.92 43.48 9.17
C VAL A 316 -39.00 42.52 9.66
N LEU A 317 -39.18 42.40 10.98
CA LEU A 317 -40.34 41.73 11.58
C LEU A 317 -41.52 42.70 11.62
N VAL A 318 -42.65 42.32 11.01
CA VAL A 318 -43.83 43.19 10.90
C VAL A 318 -44.66 43.21 12.19
N ASP A 319 -44.84 42.08 12.86
CA ASP A 319 -45.79 41.94 13.97
C ASP A 319 -45.19 41.33 15.25
N ARG A 320 -43.87 41.18 15.34
CA ARG A 320 -43.15 40.49 16.44
C ARG A 320 -43.55 39.03 16.65
N GLU A 321 -44.47 38.49 15.85
CA GLU A 321 -45.00 37.15 16.04
C GLU A 321 -44.53 36.19 14.95
N THR A 322 -44.61 36.51 13.65
CA THR A 322 -44.07 35.59 12.62
C THR A 322 -43.82 36.21 11.25
N ARG A 323 -44.27 37.42 10.88
CA ARG A 323 -44.14 37.85 9.48
C ARG A 323 -42.89 38.68 9.21
N ILE A 324 -42.18 38.36 8.12
CA ILE A 324 -41.05 39.13 7.64
C ILE A 324 -41.40 39.92 6.38
N ASN A 325 -40.78 41.09 6.25
CA ASN A 325 -40.83 41.89 5.03
C ASN A 325 -39.40 42.21 4.59
N TYR A 326 -39.05 41.77 3.39
CA TYR A 326 -37.73 42.04 2.83
C TYR A 326 -37.60 43.53 2.49
N ALA A 327 -36.55 44.16 2.98
CA ALA A 327 -36.31 45.59 2.80
C ALA A 327 -35.18 45.89 1.83
N LEU A 328 -34.08 45.16 1.90
CA LEU A 328 -32.96 45.27 0.97
C LEU A 328 -32.67 43.90 0.39
N ASP A 329 -32.41 43.81 -0.90
CA ASP A 329 -31.99 42.56 -1.52
C ASP A 329 -31.00 42.87 -2.65
N SER A 330 -29.88 42.17 -2.68
CA SER A 330 -28.78 42.41 -3.62
C SER A 330 -28.76 41.47 -4.83
N THR A 331 -29.75 40.58 -4.99
CA THR A 331 -29.89 39.75 -6.19
C THR A 331 -30.19 40.61 -7.42
N GLN A 332 -31.15 41.53 -7.28
CA GLN A 332 -31.64 42.42 -8.34
C GLN A 332 -32.05 41.64 -9.60
N SER A 333 -32.65 40.47 -9.41
CA SER A 333 -33.10 39.51 -10.44
C SER A 333 -34.63 39.39 -10.50
N ASP A 334 -35.15 38.44 -11.26
CA ASP A 334 -36.58 38.08 -11.28
C ASP A 334 -37.12 37.62 -9.91
N ILE A 335 -36.29 36.88 -9.16
CA ILE A 335 -36.53 36.45 -7.77
C ILE A 335 -36.24 37.54 -6.72
N HIS A 336 -36.19 38.81 -7.14
CA HIS A 336 -35.94 39.93 -6.24
C HIS A 336 -37.12 40.13 -5.28
N SER A 337 -36.86 40.05 -3.98
CA SER A 337 -37.90 40.31 -2.98
C SER A 337 -38.30 41.78 -3.02
N HIS A 338 -39.60 42.02 -3.23
CA HIS A 338 -40.13 43.37 -3.32
C HIS A 338 -40.26 44.01 -1.95
N VAL A 339 -39.79 45.25 -1.88
CA VAL A 339 -39.95 46.05 -0.65
C VAL A 339 -41.43 46.29 -0.40
N GLY A 340 -41.88 45.93 0.80
CA GLY A 340 -43.26 46.15 1.21
C GLY A 340 -44.19 44.97 0.99
N ILE A 341 -43.78 43.93 0.24
CA ILE A 341 -44.56 42.70 0.13
C ILE A 341 -44.29 41.86 1.37
N GLU A 342 -45.36 41.59 2.13
CA GLU A 342 -45.31 40.64 3.23
C GLU A 342 -45.08 39.24 2.66
N ASP A 343 -44.03 38.57 3.14
CA ASP A 343 -43.90 37.14 2.88
C ASP A 343 -44.88 36.42 3.81
N SER A 344 -45.74 35.58 3.24
CA SER A 344 -46.74 34.81 3.98
C SER A 344 -46.11 33.70 4.82
N ASN A 345 -44.83 33.41 4.61
CA ASN A 345 -44.10 32.39 5.36
C ASN A 345 -43.83 32.85 6.80
N GLU A 346 -44.18 31.99 7.77
CA GLU A 346 -43.88 32.21 9.18
C GLU A 346 -42.37 32.22 9.40
N ALA A 347 -41.86 33.31 9.96
CA ALA A 347 -40.50 33.44 10.46
C ALA A 347 -40.24 32.31 11.46
N GLU A 348 -39.34 31.42 11.09
CA GLU A 348 -38.89 30.34 11.96
C GLU A 348 -38.41 30.89 13.32
N ASP A 349 -38.55 30.09 14.37
CA ASP A 349 -38.11 30.40 15.73
C ASP A 349 -36.65 30.91 15.78
N ASP A 350 -35.81 30.42 14.86
CA ASP A 350 -34.41 30.81 14.74
C ASP A 350 -34.22 32.27 14.27
N ILE A 351 -35.07 32.77 13.37
CA ILE A 351 -35.07 34.18 12.93
C ILE A 351 -35.63 35.07 14.05
N ARG A 352 -36.66 34.58 14.75
CA ARG A 352 -37.22 35.28 15.92
C ARG A 352 -36.17 35.44 17.01
N ASP A 353 -35.38 34.40 17.27
CA ASP A 353 -34.29 34.42 18.25
C ASP A 353 -33.21 35.44 17.89
N VAL A 354 -32.88 35.62 16.61
CA VAL A 354 -31.91 36.63 16.15
C VAL A 354 -32.34 38.03 16.57
N ILE A 355 -33.62 38.36 16.40
CA ILE A 355 -34.15 39.68 16.75
C ILE A 355 -34.42 39.79 18.25
N LEU A 356 -35.06 38.79 18.87
CA LEU A 356 -35.46 38.84 20.28
C LEU A 356 -34.27 38.69 21.24
N LYS A 357 -33.33 37.80 20.94
CA LYS A 357 -32.13 37.53 21.76
C LYS A 357 -30.91 38.35 21.34
N ARG A 358 -30.96 39.02 20.18
CA ARG A 358 -29.82 39.76 19.59
C ARG A 358 -28.60 38.88 19.34
N GLU A 359 -28.85 37.61 19.03
CA GLU A 359 -27.80 36.63 18.77
C GLU A 359 -27.60 36.45 17.27
N ILE A 360 -26.35 36.25 16.87
CA ILE A 360 -26.04 35.85 15.51
C ILE A 360 -26.44 34.39 15.36
N TYR A 361 -27.25 34.09 14.35
CA TYR A 361 -27.64 32.72 14.04
C TYR A 361 -26.97 32.27 12.74
N LEU A 362 -26.48 31.04 12.75
CA LEU A 362 -25.93 30.37 11.60
C LEU A 362 -26.60 29.00 11.50
N SER A 363 -27.37 28.79 10.45
CA SER A 363 -28.11 27.55 10.25
C SER A 363 -27.17 26.40 9.89
N ASP A 364 -27.58 25.17 10.19
CA ASP A 364 -27.12 24.02 9.42
C ASP A 364 -27.74 24.05 8.01
N ILE A 365 -27.39 23.09 7.15
CA ILE A 365 -28.06 22.95 5.85
C ILE A 365 -29.51 22.54 6.12
N LYS A 366 -30.44 23.42 5.79
CA LYS A 366 -31.89 23.23 5.95
C LYS A 366 -32.56 23.28 4.59
N ASP A 367 -33.69 22.59 4.48
CA ASP A 367 -34.56 22.69 3.32
C ASP A 367 -35.50 23.88 3.52
N TRP A 368 -35.57 24.75 2.53
CA TRP A 368 -36.46 25.92 2.51
C TRP A 368 -37.48 25.69 1.41
N ASP A 369 -38.77 25.67 1.75
CA ASP A 369 -39.85 25.22 0.87
C ASP A 369 -39.77 25.86 -0.55
N ASP A 370 -39.51 27.16 -0.63
CA ASP A 370 -39.44 27.90 -1.90
C ASP A 370 -38.03 28.03 -2.50
N TRP A 371 -36.98 27.72 -1.73
CA TRP A 371 -35.59 28.05 -2.09
C TRP A 371 -34.64 26.85 -2.08
N GLY A 372 -35.14 25.67 -1.71
CA GLY A 372 -34.42 24.42 -1.60
C GLY A 372 -33.42 24.38 -0.44
N LEU A 373 -32.43 23.51 -0.55
CA LEU A 373 -31.45 23.31 0.51
C LEU A 373 -30.47 24.48 0.59
N LEU A 374 -30.60 25.29 1.64
CA LEU A 374 -29.75 26.44 1.92
C LEU A 374 -29.01 26.31 3.24
N LYS A 375 -27.88 27.01 3.30
CA LYS A 375 -27.22 27.35 4.55
C LYS A 375 -27.17 28.87 4.69
N SER A 376 -27.61 29.34 5.86
CA SER A 376 -28.01 30.73 6.07
C SER A 376 -27.36 31.32 7.31
N SER A 377 -27.08 32.61 7.26
CA SER A 377 -26.59 33.40 8.40
C SER A 377 -27.50 34.61 8.60
N TYR A 378 -27.92 34.83 9.83
CA TYR A 378 -28.74 35.96 10.23
C TYR A 378 -28.03 36.76 11.31
N VAL A 379 -27.83 38.05 11.05
CA VAL A 379 -27.18 38.98 11.99
C VAL A 379 -28.16 40.11 12.31
N PRO A 380 -28.40 40.43 13.59
CA PRO A 380 -29.35 41.46 13.96
C PRO A 380 -28.87 42.85 13.54
N ILE A 381 -29.80 43.65 13.04
CA ILE A 381 -29.61 45.06 12.69
C ILE A 381 -30.22 45.91 13.80
N LEU A 382 -29.41 46.80 14.36
CA LEU A 382 -29.77 47.58 15.53
C LEU A 382 -30.26 48.98 15.13
N ASN A 383 -31.22 49.50 15.87
CA ASN A 383 -31.58 50.92 15.86
C ASN A 383 -30.64 51.74 16.78
N ARG A 384 -30.82 53.06 16.85
CA ARG A 384 -30.02 53.95 17.72
C ARG A 384 -30.19 53.68 19.22
N GLU A 385 -31.31 53.10 19.63
CA GLU A 385 -31.58 52.71 21.01
C GLU A 385 -30.85 51.39 21.37
N GLY A 386 -30.27 50.72 20.38
CA GLY A 386 -29.57 49.45 20.51
C GLY A 386 -30.48 48.23 20.40
N ASP A 387 -31.75 48.42 20.06
CA ASP A 387 -32.73 47.35 19.87
C ASP A 387 -32.58 46.73 18.48
N ALA A 388 -32.65 45.40 18.39
CA ALA A 388 -32.71 44.71 17.12
C ALA A 388 -34.11 44.86 16.52
N VAL A 389 -34.19 45.47 15.34
CA VAL A 389 -35.46 45.76 14.64
C VAL A 389 -35.53 45.15 13.26
N ALA A 390 -34.40 44.68 12.74
CA ALA A 390 -34.26 44.00 11.47
C ALA A 390 -33.13 42.96 11.56
N TYR A 391 -32.91 42.19 10.52
CA TYR A 391 -31.74 41.33 10.39
C TYR A 391 -31.17 41.38 8.98
N ALA A 392 -29.86 41.14 8.86
CA ALA A 392 -29.20 40.89 7.60
C ALA A 392 -29.09 39.38 7.39
N GLY A 393 -29.63 38.90 6.27
CA GLY A 393 -29.57 37.51 5.85
C GLY A 393 -28.54 37.29 4.73
N ALA A 394 -27.81 36.18 4.81
CA ALA A 394 -26.89 35.74 3.78
C ALA A 394 -27.03 34.23 3.60
N ASP A 395 -27.24 33.78 2.35
CA ASP A 395 -27.52 32.37 2.06
C ASP A 395 -26.63 31.81 0.95
N VAL A 396 -26.35 30.51 1.04
CA VAL A 396 -25.67 29.74 0.00
C VAL A 396 -26.43 28.44 -0.28
N ASN A 397 -26.64 28.14 -1.57
CA ASN A 397 -27.26 26.88 -1.98
C ASN A 397 -26.33 25.69 -1.71
N ILE A 398 -26.94 24.54 -1.39
CA ILE A 398 -26.23 23.29 -1.22
C ILE A 398 -25.43 22.91 -2.47
N ASP A 399 -25.91 23.21 -3.67
CA ASP A 399 -25.24 22.88 -4.93
C ASP A 399 -23.82 23.46 -5.02
N ILE A 400 -23.64 24.65 -4.44
CA ILE A 400 -22.34 25.33 -4.42
C ILE A 400 -21.39 24.58 -3.47
N ILE A 401 -21.91 24.11 -2.33
CA ILE A 401 -21.17 23.29 -1.36
C ILE A 401 -20.89 21.90 -1.96
N GLU A 402 -21.86 21.27 -2.62
CA GLU A 402 -21.72 19.96 -3.28
C GLU A 402 -20.72 19.99 -4.43
N SER A 403 -20.76 21.02 -5.27
CA SER A 403 -19.79 21.19 -6.36
C SER A 403 -18.37 21.36 -5.82
N ALA A 404 -18.20 22.16 -4.77
CA ALA A 404 -16.91 22.32 -4.10
C ALA A 404 -16.42 21.01 -3.46
N THR A 405 -17.31 20.27 -2.80
CA THR A 405 -16.98 18.99 -2.15
C THR A 405 -16.72 17.87 -3.15
N ARG A 406 -17.42 17.84 -4.28
CA ARG A 406 -17.18 16.90 -5.40
C ARG A 406 -15.82 17.16 -6.04
N THR A 407 -15.47 18.43 -6.26
CA THR A 407 -14.15 18.81 -6.79
C THR A 407 -13.04 18.38 -5.84
N ALA A 408 -13.20 18.62 -4.54
CA ALA A 408 -12.27 18.16 -3.52
C ALA A 408 -12.18 16.62 -3.47
N LEU A 409 -13.31 15.91 -3.56
CA LEU A 409 -13.35 14.44 -3.59
C LEU A 409 -12.56 13.89 -4.78
N LEU A 410 -12.73 14.46 -5.98
CA LEU A 410 -11.97 14.06 -7.16
C LEU A 410 -10.46 14.23 -6.95
N GLN A 411 -10.02 15.34 -6.34
CA GLN A 411 -8.61 15.56 -6.01
C GLN A 411 -8.09 14.51 -5.02
N VAL A 412 -8.86 14.20 -3.96
CA VAL A 412 -8.50 13.16 -2.98
C VAL A 412 -8.40 11.79 -3.64
N VAL A 413 -9.33 11.44 -4.54
CA VAL A 413 -9.31 10.18 -5.28
C VAL A 413 -8.07 10.11 -6.17
N ILE A 414 -7.74 11.17 -6.92
CA ILE A 414 -6.55 11.21 -7.78
C ILE A 414 -5.27 11.02 -6.95
N ILE A 415 -5.12 11.78 -5.87
CA ILE A 415 -3.95 11.66 -4.96
C ILE A 415 -3.91 10.26 -4.35
N GLY A 416 -5.06 9.72 -3.93
CA GLY A 416 -5.19 8.38 -3.36
C GLY A 416 -4.79 7.28 -4.36
N VAL A 417 -5.20 7.38 -5.62
CA VAL A 417 -4.82 6.46 -6.70
C VAL A 417 -3.32 6.54 -6.96
N VAL A 418 -2.75 7.74 -7.08
CA VAL A 418 -1.30 7.92 -7.28
C VAL A 418 -0.52 7.32 -6.11
N ALA A 419 -0.95 7.57 -4.87
CA ALA A 419 -0.33 7.02 -3.67
C ALA A 419 -0.47 5.49 -3.61
N LEU A 420 -1.63 4.93 -3.99
CA LEU A 420 -1.87 3.50 -4.07
C LEU A 420 -0.95 2.85 -5.11
N VAL A 421 -0.86 3.42 -6.32
CA VAL A 421 0.03 2.91 -7.38
C VAL A 421 1.49 2.96 -6.92
N ALA A 422 1.94 4.08 -6.35
CA ALA A 422 3.28 4.19 -5.79
C ALA A 422 3.53 3.15 -4.68
N GLY A 423 2.55 2.97 -3.79
CA GLY A 423 2.59 1.96 -2.73
C GLY A 423 2.66 0.53 -3.25
N LEU A 424 1.92 0.21 -4.32
CA LEU A 424 1.97 -1.09 -5.00
C LEU A 424 3.33 -1.34 -5.68
N ILE A 425 3.92 -0.32 -6.31
CA ILE A 425 5.26 -0.39 -6.89
C ILE A 425 6.28 -0.69 -5.79
N ILE A 426 6.24 0.04 -4.68
CA ILE A 426 7.13 -0.19 -3.53
C ILE A 426 6.90 -1.59 -2.94
N ALA A 427 5.65 -2.00 -2.76
CA ALA A 427 5.29 -3.32 -2.24
C ALA A 427 5.80 -4.46 -3.14
N TYR A 428 5.72 -4.28 -4.47
CA TYR A 428 6.25 -5.23 -5.44
C TYR A 428 7.76 -5.40 -5.28
N PHE A 429 8.53 -4.30 -5.26
CA PHE A 429 9.97 -4.34 -5.08
C PHE A 429 10.39 -4.90 -3.71
N SER A 430 9.70 -4.52 -2.64
CA SER A 430 9.97 -5.06 -1.29
C SER A 430 9.67 -6.56 -1.21
N THR A 431 8.57 -7.03 -1.82
CA THR A 431 8.26 -8.46 -1.85
C THR A 431 9.33 -9.24 -2.60
N GLU A 432 9.79 -8.73 -3.73
CA GLU A 432 10.84 -9.35 -4.54
C GLU A 432 12.17 -9.44 -3.78
N ARG A 433 12.55 -8.37 -3.07
CA ARG A 433 13.75 -8.33 -2.24
C ARG A 433 13.73 -9.32 -1.06
N LEU A 434 12.55 -9.61 -0.51
CA LEU A 434 12.40 -10.55 0.62
C LEU A 434 12.25 -12.01 0.17
N THR A 435 11.46 -12.27 -0.88
CA THR A 435 11.10 -13.65 -1.26
C THR A 435 12.15 -14.35 -2.11
N ARG A 436 12.98 -13.61 -2.87
CA ARG A 436 14.04 -14.20 -3.68
C ARG A 436 15.11 -14.93 -2.83
N PRO A 437 15.71 -14.34 -1.78
CA PRO A 437 16.68 -15.03 -0.93
C PRO A 437 16.11 -16.28 -0.22
N ILE A 438 14.83 -16.23 0.18
CA ILE A 438 14.14 -17.38 0.80
C ILE A 438 14.01 -18.54 -0.21
N TYR A 439 13.73 -18.22 -1.48
CA TYR A 439 13.65 -19.22 -2.53
C TYR A 439 15.02 -19.85 -2.84
N GLU A 440 16.08 -19.04 -2.90
CA GLU A 440 17.47 -19.50 -3.07
C GLU A 440 17.87 -20.43 -1.91
N LEU A 441 17.62 -20.04 -0.66
CA LEU A 441 17.85 -20.90 0.52
C LEU A 441 17.07 -22.21 0.46
N LYS A 442 15.80 -22.16 0.03
CA LYS A 442 14.99 -23.38 -0.16
C LYS A 442 15.64 -24.32 -1.18
N GLN A 443 16.10 -23.79 -2.31
CA GLN A 443 16.74 -24.61 -3.34
C GLN A 443 18.06 -25.23 -2.85
N SER A 444 18.91 -24.45 -2.16
CA SER A 444 20.15 -24.96 -1.61
C SER A 444 19.92 -26.02 -0.53
N ALA A 445 18.91 -25.84 0.33
CA ALA A 445 18.53 -26.86 1.32
C ALA A 445 18.08 -28.17 0.65
N LEU A 446 17.29 -28.09 -0.43
CA LEU A 446 16.89 -29.27 -1.21
C LEU A 446 18.09 -29.95 -1.89
N GLN A 447 19.09 -29.19 -2.34
CA GLN A 447 20.31 -29.75 -2.93
C GLN A 447 21.16 -30.51 -1.89
N VAL A 448 21.28 -29.97 -0.67
CA VAL A 448 21.93 -30.66 0.45
C VAL A 448 21.17 -31.94 0.79
N ALA A 449 19.83 -31.90 0.83
CA ALA A 449 19.01 -33.09 1.07
C ALA A 449 19.14 -34.16 -0.02
N ALA A 450 19.41 -33.77 -1.27
CA ALA A 450 19.62 -34.67 -2.40
C ALA A 450 21.06 -35.24 -2.48
N GLY A 451 21.94 -34.96 -1.49
CA GLY A 451 23.30 -35.48 -1.44
C GLY A 451 24.36 -34.59 -2.11
N GLY A 452 24.00 -33.37 -2.53
CA GLY A 452 24.94 -32.38 -3.06
C GLY A 452 25.66 -31.61 -1.95
N PHE A 453 26.48 -32.30 -1.16
CA PHE A 453 27.24 -31.71 -0.06
C PHE A 453 28.44 -30.90 -0.54
N GLY A 454 28.85 -29.87 0.22
CA GLY A 454 30.08 -29.10 -0.05
C GLY A 454 29.91 -27.76 -0.79
N ASN A 455 28.71 -27.40 -1.24
CA ASN A 455 28.44 -26.07 -1.80
C ASN A 455 28.28 -25.02 -0.68
N GLU A 456 28.93 -23.85 -0.84
CA GLU A 456 28.69 -22.70 0.03
C GLU A 456 27.39 -21.99 -0.36
N ILE A 457 26.53 -21.77 0.64
CA ILE A 457 25.24 -21.11 0.45
C ILE A 457 25.43 -19.67 0.90
N HIS A 458 25.51 -18.75 -0.06
CA HIS A 458 25.77 -17.34 0.22
C HIS A 458 24.49 -16.51 0.02
N VAL A 459 24.00 -15.93 1.12
CA VAL A 459 22.87 -14.98 1.12
C VAL A 459 23.27 -13.77 1.93
N GLU A 460 23.39 -12.61 1.26
CA GLU A 460 23.96 -11.39 1.84
C GLU A 460 22.96 -10.58 2.69
N ASN A 461 21.65 -10.72 2.49
CA ASN A 461 20.62 -9.93 3.19
C ASN A 461 19.23 -10.60 3.19
N PRO A 462 18.34 -10.30 4.17
CA PRO A 462 18.58 -9.65 5.47
C PRO A 462 19.38 -10.53 6.46
N ALA A 463 19.85 -9.94 7.56
CA ALA A 463 20.80 -10.54 8.52
C ALA A 463 20.34 -11.90 9.07
N GLU A 464 19.04 -12.07 9.30
CA GLU A 464 18.43 -13.31 9.77
C GLU A 464 18.61 -14.45 8.74
N LEU A 465 18.47 -14.12 7.45
CA LEU A 465 18.67 -15.10 6.36
C LEU A 465 20.15 -15.43 6.17
N THR A 466 21.04 -14.47 6.36
CA THR A 466 22.50 -14.70 6.35
C THR A 466 22.91 -15.67 7.47
N HIS A 467 22.39 -15.48 8.69
CA HIS A 467 22.65 -16.38 9.81
C HIS A 467 22.12 -17.81 9.54
N LEU A 468 20.94 -17.91 8.92
CA LEU A 468 20.37 -19.20 8.50
C LEU A 468 21.23 -19.87 7.41
N SER A 469 21.64 -19.11 6.40
CA SER A 469 22.54 -19.56 5.33
C SER A 469 23.85 -20.13 5.88
N GLY A 470 24.45 -19.42 6.85
CA GLY A 470 25.67 -19.86 7.53
C GLY A 470 25.46 -21.14 8.35
N SER A 471 24.29 -21.30 8.97
CA SER A 471 23.95 -22.51 9.72
C SER A 471 23.72 -23.72 8.79
N LEU A 472 23.04 -23.52 7.66
CA LEU A 472 22.84 -24.55 6.64
C LEU A 472 24.16 -24.95 5.97
N THR A 473 25.06 -24.00 5.75
CA THR A 473 26.42 -24.27 5.24
C THR A 473 27.24 -25.10 6.23
N ARG A 474 27.18 -24.79 7.53
CA ARG A 474 27.83 -25.60 8.57
C ARG A 474 27.30 -27.04 8.59
N LEU A 475 25.99 -27.22 8.44
CA LEU A 475 25.37 -28.55 8.35
C LEU A 475 25.83 -29.31 7.09
N SER A 476 25.83 -28.66 5.92
CA SER A 476 26.31 -29.24 4.66
C SER A 476 27.78 -29.72 4.78
N ARG A 477 28.64 -28.93 5.43
CA ARG A 477 30.04 -29.28 5.67
C ARG A 477 30.20 -30.46 6.64
N SER A 478 29.44 -30.47 7.73
CA SER A 478 29.48 -31.58 8.70
C SER A 478 28.99 -32.90 8.09
N LEU A 479 27.97 -32.85 7.22
CA LEU A 479 27.52 -34.03 6.46
C LEU A 479 28.59 -34.50 5.47
N GLN A 480 29.26 -33.58 4.75
CA GLN A 480 30.38 -33.93 3.89
C GLN A 480 31.51 -34.63 4.67
N GLU A 481 31.90 -34.08 5.82
CA GLU A 481 32.91 -34.66 6.72
C GLU A 481 32.50 -36.04 7.24
N THR A 482 31.24 -36.21 7.61
CA THR A 482 30.72 -37.51 8.08
C THR A 482 30.73 -38.55 6.95
N VAL A 483 30.27 -38.19 5.75
CA VAL A 483 30.26 -39.09 4.59
C VAL A 483 31.69 -39.46 4.16
N THR A 484 32.61 -38.51 4.14
CA THR A 484 34.04 -38.75 3.84
C THR A 484 34.74 -39.57 4.92
N SER A 485 34.42 -39.35 6.20
CA SER A 485 34.93 -40.18 7.30
C SER A 485 34.43 -41.62 7.20
N LEU A 486 33.15 -41.85 6.92
CA LEU A 486 32.57 -43.19 6.78
C LEU A 486 33.12 -43.96 5.58
N THR A 487 33.41 -43.27 4.47
CA THR A 487 34.08 -43.89 3.31
C THR A 487 35.55 -44.19 3.61
N GLY A 488 36.25 -43.33 4.34
CA GLY A 488 37.63 -43.57 4.79
C GLY A 488 37.77 -44.72 5.81
N GLU A 489 36.83 -44.86 6.75
CA GLU A 489 36.84 -45.94 7.74
C GLU A 489 36.55 -47.31 7.10
N ASN A 490 35.62 -47.39 6.15
CA ASN A 490 35.37 -48.63 5.41
C ASN A 490 36.62 -49.12 4.68
N PHE A 491 37.38 -48.22 4.05
CA PHE A 491 38.62 -48.57 3.36
C PHE A 491 39.67 -49.17 4.31
N ARG A 492 39.80 -48.62 5.52
CA ARG A 492 40.72 -49.12 6.56
C ARG A 492 40.31 -50.50 7.11
N LEU A 493 39.01 -50.78 7.19
CA LEU A 493 38.50 -52.07 7.64
C LEU A 493 38.78 -53.18 6.62
N GLU A 494 38.64 -52.91 5.32
CA GLU A 494 38.95 -53.88 4.26
C GLU A 494 40.44 -54.25 4.23
N GLU A 495 41.32 -53.27 4.42
CA GLU A 495 42.78 -53.48 4.42
C GLU A 495 43.24 -54.34 5.61
N LYS A 496 42.66 -54.11 6.80
CA LYS A 496 42.91 -54.92 8.00
C LYS A 496 42.43 -56.37 7.85
N ARG A 497 41.32 -56.58 7.11
CA ARG A 497 40.76 -57.91 6.85
C ARG A 497 41.67 -58.75 5.96
N ARG A 498 42.19 -58.18 4.86
CA ARG A 498 43.17 -58.87 3.97
C ARG A 498 44.45 -59.29 4.71
N ARG A 499 44.96 -58.44 5.59
CA ARG A 499 46.22 -58.70 6.33
C ARG A 499 46.08 -59.85 7.33
N ASN A 500 44.91 -60.01 7.95
CA ASN A 500 44.63 -61.10 8.89
C ASN A 500 44.40 -62.45 8.18
N GLU A 501 43.77 -62.46 7.00
CA GLU A 501 43.61 -63.68 6.20
C GLU A 501 44.97 -64.25 5.75
N LEU A 502 45.90 -63.39 5.35
CA LEU A 502 47.25 -63.78 4.96
C LEU A 502 48.04 -64.42 6.13
N SER A 503 47.93 -63.85 7.33
CA SER A 503 48.60 -64.37 8.53
C SER A 503 48.08 -65.75 8.96
N ASN A 504 46.77 -65.97 8.86
CA ASN A 504 46.14 -67.25 9.22
C ASN A 504 46.48 -68.37 8.21
N LEU A 505 46.59 -68.04 6.92
CA LEU A 505 47.02 -68.97 5.89
C LEU A 505 48.45 -69.49 6.15
N VAL A 506 49.39 -68.59 6.45
CA VAL A 506 50.79 -68.93 6.78
C VAL A 506 50.86 -69.81 8.03
N ARG A 507 50.08 -69.50 9.07
CA ARG A 507 50.08 -70.25 10.34
C ARG A 507 49.50 -71.66 10.20
N SER A 508 48.56 -71.87 9.27
CA SER A 508 47.97 -73.21 9.04
C SER A 508 48.93 -74.19 8.35
N PHE A 509 49.87 -73.70 7.53
CA PHE A 509 50.86 -74.54 6.84
C PHE A 509 51.94 -75.12 7.77
N MET A 510 52.26 -74.43 8.87
CA MET A 510 53.35 -74.83 9.78
C MET A 510 52.96 -75.93 10.78
N LYS A 511 51.68 -76.19 11.00
CA LYS A 511 51.22 -77.03 12.13
C LYS A 511 51.19 -78.54 11.85
N HIS A 512 51.60 -79.01 10.66
CA HIS A 512 51.28 -80.37 10.20
C HIS A 512 52.43 -81.38 10.13
N LYS A 513 53.67 -81.10 10.58
CA LYS A 513 54.75 -82.11 10.54
C LYS A 513 55.98 -81.83 11.42
N SER A 514 55.83 -82.00 12.74
CA SER A 514 56.91 -82.44 13.65
C SER A 514 56.36 -82.60 15.07
N ALA A 515 56.46 -83.80 15.62
CA ALA A 515 56.12 -84.12 16.99
C ALA A 515 57.42 -84.21 17.79
N VAL A 516 57.92 -83.07 18.28
CA VAL A 516 58.98 -82.99 19.29
C VAL A 516 58.70 -81.75 20.13
N ASP A 517 58.58 -81.92 21.45
CA ASP A 517 58.45 -80.81 22.40
C ASP A 517 59.73 -79.96 22.35
N PHE A 518 59.61 -78.71 21.89
CA PHE A 518 60.75 -77.80 21.86
C PHE A 518 61.09 -77.30 23.26
N PHE A 519 62.36 -77.47 23.61
CA PHE A 519 62.99 -77.02 24.86
C PHE A 519 62.89 -75.50 25.06
N ASP A 520 62.80 -75.11 26.34
CA ASP A 520 62.80 -73.74 26.84
C ASP A 520 64.17 -73.06 26.58
N ALA A 521 64.35 -72.60 25.34
CA ALA A 521 65.42 -71.71 24.93
C ALA A 521 64.90 -70.26 25.01
N THR A 522 65.58 -69.46 25.82
CA THR A 522 65.38 -68.03 26.02
C THR A 522 65.28 -67.27 24.69
N ARG A 523 64.03 -66.99 24.27
CA ARG A 523 63.47 -65.93 23.39
C ARG A 523 64.25 -65.20 22.28
N LYS A 524 65.54 -65.45 22.04
CA LYS A 524 66.38 -64.58 21.20
C LYS A 524 67.01 -65.26 19.99
N LEU A 525 67.24 -66.58 19.98
CA LEU A 525 67.94 -67.25 18.87
C LEU A 525 67.02 -68.22 18.12
N SER A 526 67.14 -68.25 16.77
CA SER A 526 66.41 -69.20 15.94
C SER A 526 67.15 -70.54 15.89
N MET A 527 66.80 -71.47 16.78
CA MET A 527 67.42 -72.80 16.83
C MET A 527 66.61 -73.85 16.06
N GLY A 528 67.29 -74.85 15.54
CA GLY A 528 66.64 -75.98 14.86
C GLY A 528 67.43 -77.28 14.98
N LEU A 529 66.69 -78.37 14.83
CA LEU A 529 67.19 -79.74 14.93
C LEU A 529 66.64 -80.54 13.76
N PHE A 530 67.48 -81.36 13.15
CA PHE A 530 67.06 -82.45 12.30
C PHE A 530 67.70 -83.76 12.77
N GLU A 531 66.86 -84.77 12.94
CA GLU A 531 67.26 -86.11 13.36
C GLU A 531 67.04 -87.09 12.22
N ASP A 532 68.08 -87.88 11.94
CA ASP A 532 68.03 -89.06 11.09
C ASP A 532 68.50 -90.30 11.87
N SER A 533 68.36 -91.47 11.25
CA SER A 533 68.72 -92.77 11.82
C SER A 533 70.20 -92.88 12.26
N GLN A 534 71.12 -92.16 11.62
CA GLN A 534 72.56 -92.19 11.92
C GLN A 534 73.14 -90.86 12.41
N TYR A 535 72.53 -89.74 12.04
CA TYR A 535 73.05 -88.40 12.30
C TYR A 535 72.05 -87.52 13.05
N LEU A 536 72.59 -86.65 13.90
CA LEU A 536 71.86 -85.56 14.54
C LEU A 536 72.50 -84.24 14.12
N ALA A 537 71.73 -83.38 13.45
CA ALA A 537 72.18 -82.06 13.04
C ALA A 537 71.45 -80.97 13.80
N ILE A 538 72.23 -80.08 14.42
CA ILE A 538 71.74 -78.99 15.25
C ILE A 538 72.31 -77.70 14.71
N TRP A 539 71.49 -76.65 14.65
CA TRP A 539 71.94 -75.32 14.29
C TRP A 539 71.28 -74.23 15.14
N ALA A 540 71.98 -73.10 15.26
CA ALA A 540 71.47 -71.87 15.81
C ALA A 540 71.72 -70.72 14.83
N GLY A 541 70.73 -69.86 14.61
CA GLY A 541 70.80 -68.66 13.77
C GLY A 541 70.64 -67.38 14.58
N HIS A 542 70.95 -66.25 13.93
CA HIS A 542 71.05 -64.93 14.56
C HIS A 542 69.72 -64.44 15.17
N GLU A 543 69.81 -63.53 16.14
CA GLU A 543 68.64 -62.86 16.72
C GLU A 543 68.03 -61.87 15.70
N THR A 544 66.74 -62.03 15.37
CA THR A 544 66.00 -61.08 14.51
C THR A 544 64.75 -60.58 15.22
N GLU A 545 64.47 -59.27 15.13
CA GLU A 545 63.23 -58.70 15.69
C GLU A 545 61.99 -59.08 14.85
N ASP A 546 62.17 -59.39 13.57
CA ASP A 546 61.09 -59.85 12.69
C ASP A 546 60.84 -61.36 12.83
N LYS A 547 59.79 -61.68 13.59
CA LYS A 547 59.32 -63.06 13.80
C LYS A 547 59.05 -63.82 12.49
N LEU A 548 58.67 -63.14 11.41
CA LEU A 548 58.39 -63.77 10.12
C LEU A 548 59.68 -64.18 9.41
N GLU A 549 60.71 -63.33 9.49
CA GLU A 549 62.03 -63.60 8.93
C GLU A 549 62.72 -64.77 9.66
N ALA A 550 62.69 -64.77 11.00
CA ALA A 550 63.21 -65.88 11.81
C ALA A 550 62.52 -67.22 11.47
N THR A 551 61.19 -67.19 11.26
CA THR A 551 60.41 -68.38 10.91
C THR A 551 60.78 -68.90 9.51
N ARG A 552 61.05 -68.00 8.55
CA ARG A 552 61.47 -68.36 7.20
C ARG A 552 62.85 -69.02 7.21
N LEU A 553 63.82 -68.42 7.89
CA LEU A 553 65.18 -68.94 8.00
C LEU A 553 65.18 -70.36 8.58
N HIS A 554 64.42 -70.60 9.65
CA HIS A 554 64.29 -71.93 10.24
C HIS A 554 63.75 -72.98 9.24
N SER A 555 62.71 -72.63 8.47
CA SER A 555 62.12 -73.54 7.46
C SER A 555 63.12 -73.89 6.36
N ASP A 556 63.90 -72.92 5.89
CA ASP A 556 64.84 -73.12 4.78
C ASP A 556 66.03 -73.98 5.21
N ILE A 557 66.64 -73.71 6.37
CA ILE A 557 67.75 -74.51 6.91
C ILE A 557 67.32 -75.94 7.26
N PHE A 558 66.12 -76.14 7.79
CA PHE A 558 65.58 -77.47 8.05
C PHE A 558 65.45 -78.30 6.77
N ARG A 559 64.90 -77.70 5.69
CA ARG A 559 64.71 -78.38 4.41
C ARG A 559 66.05 -78.73 3.74
N ILE A 560 67.00 -77.80 3.78
CA ILE A 560 68.35 -78.01 3.24
C ILE A 560 69.04 -79.13 4.03
N SER A 561 69.01 -79.05 5.37
CA SER A 561 69.68 -80.03 6.22
C SER A 561 69.12 -81.44 6.04
N ARG A 562 67.79 -81.57 6.02
CA ARG A 562 67.11 -82.82 5.74
C ARG A 562 67.53 -83.41 4.39
N ARG A 563 67.60 -82.58 3.35
CA ARG A 563 67.92 -83.05 2.00
C ARG A 563 69.38 -83.50 1.91
N LEU A 564 70.31 -82.72 2.46
CA LEU A 564 71.74 -83.04 2.42
C LEU A 564 72.06 -84.30 3.21
N LEU A 565 71.53 -84.46 4.43
CA LEU A 565 71.78 -85.65 5.25
C LEU A 565 71.18 -86.93 4.65
N GLN A 566 70.07 -86.82 3.92
CA GLN A 566 69.46 -87.96 3.24
C GLN A 566 70.14 -88.34 1.92
N GLN A 567 70.84 -87.41 1.26
CA GLN A 567 71.41 -87.62 -0.08
C GLN A 567 72.94 -87.78 -0.08
N SER A 568 73.64 -86.95 0.69
CA SER A 568 75.10 -86.86 0.74
C SER A 568 75.56 -86.46 2.16
N PRO A 569 75.44 -87.36 3.16
CA PRO A 569 75.74 -87.04 4.56
C PRO A 569 77.21 -86.66 4.80
N ASP A 570 78.14 -87.22 4.04
CA ASP A 570 79.58 -86.96 4.20
C ASP A 570 79.95 -85.51 3.83
N ASP A 571 79.24 -84.92 2.86
CA ASP A 571 79.46 -83.54 2.36
C ASP A 571 78.67 -82.48 3.14
N TYR A 572 77.89 -82.89 4.15
CA TYR A 572 76.98 -82.02 4.88
C TYR A 572 77.71 -80.82 5.49
N MET A 573 78.83 -81.07 6.18
CA MET A 573 79.57 -80.01 6.88
C MET A 573 80.21 -79.03 5.90
N GLU A 574 80.70 -79.50 4.75
CA GLU A 574 81.28 -78.64 3.71
C GLU A 574 80.21 -77.77 3.05
N SER A 575 79.04 -78.35 2.78
CA SER A 575 77.91 -77.67 2.15
C SER A 575 77.26 -76.63 3.07
N MET A 576 77.24 -76.89 4.38
CA MET A 576 76.58 -76.03 5.37
C MET A 576 77.53 -74.99 6.00
N ALA A 577 78.85 -75.20 5.93
CA ALA A 577 79.84 -74.28 6.50
C ALA A 577 79.72 -72.81 6.04
N PRO A 578 79.42 -72.48 4.77
CA PRO A 578 79.30 -71.09 4.31
C PRO A 578 78.14 -70.30 4.93
N PHE A 579 77.16 -70.98 5.53
CA PHE A 579 76.04 -70.33 6.22
C PHE A 579 76.40 -69.88 7.63
N VAL A 580 77.45 -70.49 8.23
CA VAL A 580 77.98 -70.12 9.54
C VAL A 580 78.75 -68.79 9.41
N GLY A 581 78.32 -67.77 10.14
CA GLY A 581 78.81 -66.38 10.04
C GLY A 581 77.95 -65.44 9.19
N LYS A 582 76.93 -65.96 8.48
CA LYS A 582 75.96 -65.14 7.73
C LYS A 582 74.55 -65.25 8.29
N GLU A 583 74.04 -66.47 8.33
CA GLU A 583 72.67 -66.78 8.75
C GLU A 583 72.66 -67.68 9.99
N LEU A 584 73.72 -68.47 10.18
CA LEU A 584 73.92 -69.36 11.31
C LEU A 584 75.09 -68.88 12.19
N GLU A 585 74.96 -69.06 13.50
CA GLU A 585 76.02 -68.80 14.48
C GLU A 585 76.75 -70.09 14.90
N LEU A 586 76.03 -71.20 14.89
CA LEU A 586 76.51 -72.52 15.31
C LEU A 586 75.88 -73.61 14.43
N LEU A 587 76.72 -74.57 14.02
CA LEU A 587 76.32 -75.80 13.37
C LEU A 587 77.04 -76.99 14.02
N VAL A 588 76.29 -78.03 14.37
CA VAL A 588 76.82 -79.25 14.99
C VAL A 588 76.22 -80.46 14.29
N LEU A 589 77.08 -81.39 13.89
CA LEU A 589 76.71 -82.70 13.35
C LEU A 589 77.29 -83.79 14.25
N ILE A 590 76.43 -84.69 14.71
CA ILE A 590 76.81 -85.79 15.59
C ILE A 590 76.45 -87.11 14.90
N HIS A 591 77.42 -88.00 14.77
CA HIS A 591 77.19 -89.38 14.36
C HIS A 591 76.82 -90.22 15.59
N ARG A 592 75.60 -90.74 15.63
CA ARG A 592 75.00 -91.31 16.85
C ARG A 592 75.64 -92.62 17.31
N THR A 593 76.15 -93.43 16.39
CA THR A 593 76.77 -94.73 16.73
C THR A 593 78.28 -94.67 16.97
N THR A 594 79.02 -93.83 16.24
CA THR A 594 80.48 -93.70 16.39
C THR A 594 80.87 -92.67 17.45
N GLY A 595 79.99 -91.69 17.73
CA GLY A 595 80.29 -90.59 18.64
C GLY A 595 81.22 -89.53 18.02
N GLN A 596 81.35 -89.51 16.69
CA GLN A 596 82.04 -88.45 15.95
C GLN A 596 81.20 -87.17 15.96
N ILE A 597 81.82 -86.06 16.33
CA ILE A 597 81.22 -84.74 16.43
C ILE A 597 82.00 -83.83 15.49
N LYS A 598 81.30 -83.28 14.49
CA LYS A 598 81.81 -82.20 13.65
C LYS A 598 81.04 -80.93 14.01
N LEU A 599 81.75 -79.83 14.22
CA LEU A 599 81.10 -78.57 14.59
C LEU A 599 81.78 -77.39 13.90
N HIS A 600 81.00 -76.35 13.65
CA HIS A 600 81.46 -75.07 13.14
C HIS A 600 80.76 -73.95 13.90
N SER A 601 81.53 -73.08 14.52
CA SER A 601 81.03 -71.95 15.30
C SER A 601 81.70 -70.65 14.92
N THR A 602 80.95 -69.55 15.02
CA THR A 602 81.44 -68.18 14.86
C THR A 602 82.15 -67.63 16.10
N SER A 603 82.00 -68.30 17.25
CA SER A 603 82.56 -67.88 18.54
C SER A 603 83.30 -69.02 19.23
N ASP A 604 84.21 -68.66 20.13
CA ASP A 604 84.85 -69.61 21.04
C ASP A 604 83.79 -70.32 21.91
N MET A 605 83.96 -71.61 22.10
CA MET A 605 83.00 -72.45 22.82
C MET A 605 83.69 -73.44 23.74
N GLU A 606 82.94 -73.84 24.76
CA GLU A 606 83.31 -74.93 25.65
C GLU A 606 82.41 -76.13 25.41
N LEU A 607 83.04 -77.28 25.15
CA LEU A 607 82.38 -78.53 24.86
C LEU A 607 82.66 -79.56 25.97
N TYR A 608 81.59 -80.08 26.56
CA TYR A 608 81.60 -81.07 27.62
C TYR A 608 80.90 -82.35 27.15
N PRO A 609 81.63 -83.29 26.55
CA PRO A 609 81.08 -84.58 26.17
C PRO A 609 81.02 -85.51 27.39
N VAL A 610 79.84 -86.08 27.65
CA VAL A 610 79.61 -87.05 28.74
C VAL A 610 79.63 -88.46 28.18
N LYS A 611 80.58 -89.27 28.66
CA LYS A 611 80.71 -90.68 28.29
C LYS A 611 79.87 -91.59 29.18
N LYS A 612 79.56 -92.78 28.68
CA LYS A 612 78.96 -93.88 29.45
C LYS A 612 79.85 -94.20 30.67
N GLY A 613 79.38 -93.80 31.87
CA GLY A 613 80.16 -93.79 33.11
C GLY A 613 80.14 -92.44 33.85
N GLY A 614 79.54 -91.39 33.26
CA GLY A 614 79.27 -90.12 33.94
C GLY A 614 80.49 -89.20 34.05
N ASN A 615 81.57 -89.45 33.31
CA ASN A 615 82.75 -88.58 33.30
C ASN A 615 82.68 -87.60 32.12
N ALA A 616 82.81 -86.31 32.43
CA ALA A 616 82.93 -85.23 31.45
C ALA A 616 84.30 -84.54 31.60
N LYS A 617 84.88 -84.10 30.48
CA LYS A 617 86.10 -83.28 30.46
C LYS A 617 85.90 -82.09 29.54
N LYS A 618 86.20 -80.88 30.04
CA LYS A 618 86.18 -79.64 29.28
C LYS A 618 87.11 -79.71 28.06
N ASN A 619 86.58 -79.38 26.90
CA ASN A 619 87.34 -79.06 25.68
C ASN A 619 87.05 -77.61 25.31
N SER A 620 88.09 -76.78 25.32
CA SER A 620 87.99 -75.40 24.84
C SER A 620 88.28 -75.38 23.34
N LEU A 621 87.33 -74.86 22.56
CA LEU A 621 87.39 -74.79 21.11
C LEU A 621 87.34 -73.31 20.69
N GLU A 622 88.31 -72.89 19.89
CA GLU A 622 88.30 -71.55 19.29
C GLU A 622 87.22 -71.46 18.19
N ALA A 623 86.80 -70.25 17.81
CA ALA A 623 85.91 -70.06 16.66
C ALA A 623 86.47 -70.75 15.38
N GLY A 624 85.60 -71.42 14.62
CA GLY A 624 85.97 -72.18 13.42
C GLY A 624 85.45 -73.62 13.41
N GLN A 625 86.04 -74.44 12.54
CA GLN A 625 85.67 -75.85 12.36
C GLN A 625 86.50 -76.76 13.25
N HIS A 626 85.83 -77.66 13.96
CA HIS A 626 86.46 -78.66 14.81
C HIS A 626 85.83 -80.03 14.63
N GLU A 627 86.65 -81.06 14.82
CA GLU A 627 86.24 -82.46 14.73
C GLU A 627 86.80 -83.24 15.92
N LEU A 628 85.90 -83.97 16.60
CA LEU A 628 86.19 -84.67 17.84
C LEU A 628 85.53 -86.05 17.80
N GLU A 629 86.23 -87.09 18.24
CA GLU A 629 85.67 -88.43 18.36
C GLU A 629 85.53 -88.80 19.85
N VAL A 630 84.31 -89.04 20.29
CA VAL A 630 84.01 -89.43 21.67
C VAL A 630 83.31 -90.79 21.68
N ARG A 631 84.07 -91.85 21.93
CA ARG A 631 83.50 -93.19 22.10
C ARG A 631 82.53 -93.24 23.27
N GLU A 632 81.39 -93.90 23.05
CA GLU A 632 80.28 -94.05 24.01
C GLU A 632 79.69 -92.71 24.51
N LEU A 633 79.56 -91.72 23.63
CA LEU A 633 78.90 -90.45 23.89
C LEU A 633 77.43 -90.65 24.29
N ARG A 634 77.03 -90.09 25.45
CA ARG A 634 75.67 -90.16 26.01
C ARG A 634 74.97 -88.81 26.00
N ALA A 635 75.72 -87.75 26.28
CA ALA A 635 75.24 -86.38 26.23
C ALA A 635 76.36 -85.44 25.81
N LEU A 636 76.00 -84.31 25.21
CA LEU A 636 76.90 -83.26 24.80
C LEU A 636 76.36 -81.93 25.31
N TYR A 637 77.18 -81.22 26.09
CA TYR A 637 76.85 -79.88 26.55
C TYR A 637 77.80 -78.88 25.87
N LEU A 638 77.20 -77.86 25.28
CA LEU A 638 77.86 -76.79 24.57
C LEU A 638 77.52 -75.48 25.28
N VAL A 639 78.55 -74.71 25.61
CA VAL A 639 78.43 -73.42 26.28
C VAL A 639 79.23 -72.37 25.53
N GLN A 640 78.55 -71.28 25.16
CA GLN A 640 79.15 -70.07 24.58
C GLN A 640 78.90 -68.93 25.57
N GLY A 641 79.95 -68.44 26.25
CA GLY A 641 79.83 -67.43 27.32
C GLY A 641 81.19 -67.07 27.95
N SER A 642 81.26 -65.94 28.67
CA SER A 642 82.52 -65.28 29.07
C SER A 642 83.18 -65.77 30.37
N GLU A 643 82.66 -66.81 31.03
CA GLU A 643 83.22 -67.29 32.30
C GLU A 643 84.24 -68.42 32.15
N LYS A 644 85.39 -68.28 32.82
CA LYS A 644 86.53 -69.22 32.72
C LYS A 644 86.48 -70.44 33.67
N SER A 645 85.43 -70.62 34.46
CA SER A 645 85.36 -71.71 35.45
C SER A 645 85.13 -73.07 34.77
N ASP A 646 85.89 -74.10 35.17
CA ASP A 646 85.70 -75.47 34.65
C ASP A 646 84.46 -76.10 35.28
N ARG A 647 83.43 -76.37 34.46
CA ARG A 647 82.13 -76.89 34.90
C ARG A 647 82.07 -78.43 34.90
N SER A 648 83.18 -79.10 34.55
CA SER A 648 83.25 -80.57 34.42
C SER A 648 82.85 -81.30 35.71
N SER A 649 83.13 -80.72 36.89
CA SER A 649 82.79 -81.31 38.19
C SER A 649 81.28 -81.47 38.40
N SER A 650 80.48 -80.51 37.95
CA SER A 650 79.01 -80.55 38.05
C SER A 650 78.35 -81.55 37.11
N LEU A 651 79.13 -82.13 36.17
CA LEU A 651 78.70 -83.18 35.26
C LEU A 651 79.20 -84.58 35.68
N GLN A 652 79.91 -84.71 36.81
CA GLN A 652 80.42 -86.00 37.29
C GLN A 652 79.38 -86.77 38.10
N GLY A 653 79.27 -88.08 37.85
CA GLY A 653 78.58 -89.04 38.72
C GLY A 653 77.19 -89.48 38.26
N ASP A 654 76.49 -88.69 37.44
CA ASP A 654 75.19 -89.07 36.88
C ASP A 654 75.30 -89.58 35.44
N PRO A 655 74.50 -90.58 35.02
CA PRO A 655 74.55 -91.11 33.66
C PRO A 655 74.10 -90.11 32.58
N VAL A 656 73.26 -89.13 32.94
CA VAL A 656 72.83 -87.99 32.10
C VAL A 656 72.53 -86.78 33.02
N PRO A 657 73.51 -85.91 33.32
CA PRO A 657 73.34 -84.80 34.27
C PRO A 657 72.55 -83.64 33.64
N ARG A 658 71.48 -83.14 34.25
CA ARG A 658 70.76 -81.95 33.73
C ARG A 658 71.36 -80.65 34.25
N VAL A 659 71.57 -79.69 33.36
CA VAL A 659 72.31 -78.43 33.66
C VAL A 659 71.42 -77.24 34.03
N SER A 660 70.26 -77.48 34.65
CA SER A 660 69.30 -76.41 35.01
C SER A 660 69.89 -75.33 35.93
N ALA A 661 70.91 -75.67 36.74
CA ALA A 661 71.63 -74.71 37.58
C ALA A 661 72.50 -73.74 36.76
N TRP A 662 73.05 -74.17 35.62
CA TRP A 662 73.91 -73.34 34.77
C TRP A 662 73.16 -72.18 34.10
N LYS A 663 71.83 -72.29 33.99
CA LYS A 663 70.96 -71.23 33.46
C LYS A 663 70.74 -70.08 34.45
N GLN A 664 70.90 -70.30 35.77
CA GLN A 664 70.72 -69.26 36.79
C GLN A 664 71.91 -68.30 36.87
N ASP A 665 73.11 -68.80 36.60
CA ASP A 665 74.37 -68.04 36.65
C ASP A 665 74.79 -67.47 35.27
N ALA A 666 73.93 -67.60 34.26
CA ALA A 666 74.21 -67.19 32.89
C ALA A 666 74.04 -65.68 32.67
N GLY A 667 75.00 -65.04 31.99
CA GLY A 667 74.81 -63.70 31.42
C GLY A 667 73.78 -63.73 30.28
N SER A 668 73.16 -62.57 29.98
CA SER A 668 72.09 -62.44 28.97
C SER A 668 72.46 -62.94 27.57
N ASP A 669 73.76 -63.01 27.27
CA ASP A 669 74.30 -63.31 25.94
C ASP A 669 74.92 -64.71 25.87
N SER A 670 74.69 -65.55 26.90
CA SER A 670 75.23 -66.92 26.94
C SER A 670 74.32 -67.92 26.24
N LEU A 671 74.86 -68.74 25.32
CA LEU A 671 74.14 -69.84 24.68
C LEU A 671 74.47 -71.16 25.38
N TYR A 672 73.42 -71.90 25.74
CA TYR A 672 73.50 -73.23 26.32
C TYR A 672 72.77 -74.21 25.43
N LEU A 673 73.49 -75.21 24.93
CA LEU A 673 72.91 -76.31 24.19
C LEU A 673 73.19 -77.62 24.93
N GLU A 674 72.12 -78.26 25.37
CA GLU A 674 72.10 -79.57 26.01
C GLU A 674 71.56 -80.59 25.00
N VAL A 675 72.38 -81.57 24.65
CA VAL A 675 72.03 -82.64 23.72
C VAL A 675 72.15 -83.97 24.45
N ILE A 676 71.04 -84.71 24.53
CA ILE A 676 70.99 -86.04 25.13
C ILE A 676 70.68 -87.03 24.00
N LEU A 677 71.57 -87.99 23.75
CA LEU A 677 71.56 -88.85 22.54
C LEU A 677 70.80 -90.16 22.68
#